data_AF-A0AAD0JN06-F1
#
_entry.id   AF-A0AAD0JN06-F1
#
_cell.length_a   1.000
_cell.length_b   1.000
_cell.length_c   1.000
_cell.angle_alpha   90.00
_cell.angle_beta   90.00
_cell.angle_gamma   90.00
#
_symmetry.space_group_name_H-M   'P 1'
#
loop_
_entity.id
_entity.type
_entity.pdbx_description
1 polymer ?
#
loop_
_entity_poly.entity_id
_entity_poly.type
_entity_poly.pdbx_seq_one_letter_code
_entity_poly.pdbx_strand_id
1 'polypeptide(L)'
;MSCSVFALLLAAPPVLAQQAAPMASSDVRCEGDTCRSDDGELLRIGDDADTPLLPLPGQADPSAAGSVPLAPAVTPDVSARGGQFMAELPNGGVVWATEDPSMVPPSLSVQAAATVPFENGRVIRPLRFHSYNNYASFIEKLEVTLYRGTDTDLVTPLARIELPSDYVGDAEWDGTVPEQFKLRTGDELIYVARAYGAGGSFDETQIQRIQLVTPADFDRGLQVTRDNVQKTLGQALDGASAQDLQVSNSIYGQSMLRLQNIPIHGSRVRLYGRNLEPNSRVRINGQDFPVDLEQKFAAEFLEPVGQHRYDVRVESRDAPSAQRQLDVDVTGRYLFLVAIADVTLSKNSASGNVQPLAADDRDTDGFLSEGRLAFYLKGKMRGKYLVTAQADTQDRELKYLFRDFSRADAQDVFRRLDPDLYYPVYGDDSTTYRDVDTQGRLYLRVDWDQSQALWGNFATGITGTEYGQYVRSLYGGALNWRSLSATPLGEARSQLKVFGSEAQSAPGHSEFLGTGGSLYYLRHTDLLPGSEQVVLEVRDRTTGRTETRATLQEGVDYEIDDLQGRLILTRPLAQLTRENVRSITRDMPLDGYDQLLLVDYEYVPLGFSSDDVTYGARGRQWIGDHVAVGGTWVEENRSGENYSLKGADLTLQAGRGTYLKMEQTRTDATAAPVFYSDNGGLSFIRRNPYEGRRSGKASAVEARANLRELGWTSQDWSLGAWWRDVDAGFSVARQDTGLPIQEYGAEFLGYLTDDFSLYGRHTRTEQGELALEQSQLTAEWRLGNDGQLTGELRRVREEQELQDVSALLAAIGYRQRFGSSWELYGTGQVTLDDDGGAYEKNDLLTLGARYLFGDRSSVGAELSGGSRGHGGKVDAEYRMAPDHSLYGSYSYSTDRTGTDPLFDSGLQSGWTVGQRWRLSNQVNVYNESQYLKDRRQDSAGLVHTFGMDFYPAQGWNLGFTLMDGELESTVGRINRRAYSVSGGRTDAVAQWNSKLEYRRDSGAEQREQWVTTNRLLYKLNEDWRFALRANYADTQDRINPVADAKLVETNVGFAWRPHDNTRWAGFGKFTYLYDVASLGQEGGNLYDQRSQVLSLEGIRQIGERWEMAAKLASRWGDYRTGRGEGAWLDSRADFAALQLRYRLFAQWEGLAEHRWLKVRDGGVRKGWLLGVDRRVGENFKVGVGYNFTEFSDDMTELKYDQKGFFLNMAGYY
;
A
#
# COMPACT_ATOMS: atom_id res chain seq x y z
N MET A 1 -31.88 11.25 43.64
CA MET A 1 -32.36 12.63 43.87
C MET A 1 -31.18 13.57 43.67
N SER A 2 -31.36 14.53 42.77
CA SER A 2 -30.57 15.76 42.57
C SER A 2 -29.17 15.65 41.97
N CYS A 3 -29.15 15.52 40.64
CA CYS A 3 -28.14 16.11 39.75
C CYS A 3 -28.10 17.63 39.91
N SER A 4 -26.90 18.22 39.87
CA SER A 4 -26.58 19.50 39.19
C SER A 4 -25.15 19.91 39.55
N VAL A 5 -24.25 20.00 38.56
CA VAL A 5 -23.42 21.18 38.21
C VAL A 5 -22.59 20.79 36.99
N PHE A 6 -22.97 21.25 35.79
CA PHE A 6 -22.09 21.75 34.72
C PHE A 6 -22.96 22.21 33.54
N ALA A 7 -23.18 23.52 33.41
CA ALA A 7 -23.65 24.16 32.18
C ALA A 7 -23.42 25.69 32.22
N LEU A 8 -22.47 26.17 31.43
CA LEU A 8 -22.29 27.54 30.87
C LEU A 8 -21.14 27.37 29.85
N LEU A 9 -21.24 27.63 28.54
CA LEU A 9 -21.95 28.67 27.80
C LEU A 9 -22.44 28.17 26.42
N LEU A 10 -23.70 28.42 26.11
CA LEU A 10 -24.19 28.77 24.77
C LEU A 10 -25.32 29.78 24.98
N ALA A 11 -25.16 31.00 24.47
CA ALA A 11 -26.13 32.06 24.58
C ALA A 11 -26.43 32.65 23.19
N ALA A 12 -27.71 32.57 22.80
CA ALA A 12 -28.38 33.52 21.92
C ALA A 12 -29.85 33.62 22.39
N PRO A 13 -30.51 34.80 22.32
CA PRO A 13 -31.65 35.14 23.17
C PRO A 13 -33.04 34.77 22.58
N PRO A 14 -34.12 34.83 23.40
CA PRO A 14 -35.44 34.31 23.07
C PRO A 14 -36.48 35.41 22.78
N VAL A 15 -37.54 35.10 22.01
CA VAL A 15 -38.88 35.72 22.17
C VAL A 15 -39.98 34.68 21.93
N LEU A 16 -41.01 34.79 22.77
CA LEU A 16 -42.13 33.90 23.06
C LEU A 16 -43.17 33.69 21.95
N ALA A 17 -43.84 32.54 22.10
CA ALA A 17 -44.92 31.98 21.30
C ALA A 17 -46.22 32.80 21.25
N GLN A 18 -46.95 32.68 20.13
CA GLN A 18 -48.41 32.73 20.12
C GLN A 18 -49.00 31.84 19.01
N GLN A 19 -50.21 31.36 19.31
CA GLN A 19 -50.96 30.26 18.69
C GLN A 19 -51.16 30.35 17.17
N ALA A 20 -51.13 29.18 16.55
CA ALA A 20 -51.44 28.95 15.15
C ALA A 20 -52.92 29.20 14.83
N ALA A 21 -53.14 29.94 13.73
CA ALA A 21 -54.34 29.89 12.90
C ALA A 21 -53.91 29.34 11.51
N PRO A 22 -54.77 28.58 10.80
CA PRO A 22 -54.37 27.89 9.59
C PRO A 22 -54.25 28.87 8.42
N MET A 23 -53.13 28.81 7.68
CA MET A 23 -53.04 29.46 6.36
C MET A 23 -53.50 28.49 5.28
N ALA A 24 -54.40 28.98 4.44
CA ALA A 24 -55.07 28.28 3.37
C ALA A 24 -54.10 27.81 2.28
N SER A 25 -54.38 26.65 1.71
CA SER A 25 -53.75 26.12 0.50
C SER A 25 -54.15 26.95 -0.72
N SER A 26 -53.16 27.44 -1.47
CA SER A 26 -53.38 27.96 -2.83
C SER A 26 -53.45 26.77 -3.78
N ASP A 27 -54.65 26.43 -4.26
CA ASP A 27 -54.88 25.34 -5.22
C ASP A 27 -54.34 25.72 -6.61
N VAL A 28 -53.29 25.05 -7.05
CA VAL A 28 -52.81 25.14 -8.44
C VAL A 28 -53.75 24.33 -9.33
N ARG A 29 -54.29 24.94 -10.39
CA ARG A 29 -55.15 24.28 -11.38
C ARG A 29 -54.45 24.19 -12.72
N CYS A 30 -54.25 22.97 -13.17
CA CYS A 30 -53.69 22.67 -14.49
C CYS A 30 -54.80 22.15 -15.40
N GLU A 31 -55.02 22.84 -16.53
CA GLU A 31 -55.97 22.43 -17.56
C GLU A 31 -55.29 22.56 -18.93
N GLY A 32 -55.22 21.43 -19.64
CA GLY A 32 -54.64 21.35 -20.97
C GLY A 32 -53.13 21.63 -20.98
N ASP A 33 -52.70 22.45 -21.93
CA ASP A 33 -51.31 22.87 -22.15
C ASP A 33 -50.84 23.94 -21.16
N THR A 34 -51.64 24.32 -20.15
CA THR A 34 -51.33 25.39 -19.19
C THR A 34 -51.63 25.06 -17.72
N CYS A 35 -50.76 25.54 -16.82
CA CYS A 35 -50.96 25.51 -15.37
C CYS A 35 -51.05 26.92 -14.78
N ARG A 36 -52.04 27.17 -13.91
CA ARG A 36 -52.27 28.49 -13.29
C ARG A 36 -52.47 28.40 -11.77
N SER A 37 -52.06 29.46 -11.08
CA SER A 37 -52.45 29.77 -9.70
C SER A 37 -53.21 31.09 -9.67
N ASP A 38 -53.80 31.44 -8.52
CA ASP A 38 -54.49 32.73 -8.34
C ASP A 38 -53.56 33.95 -8.58
N ASP A 39 -52.24 33.76 -8.48
CA ASP A 39 -51.20 34.77 -8.73
C ASP A 39 -50.67 34.77 -10.18
N GLY A 40 -51.19 33.89 -11.05
CA GLY A 40 -50.91 33.93 -12.49
C GLY A 40 -50.58 32.58 -13.14
N GLU A 41 -50.30 32.65 -14.45
CA GLU A 41 -49.90 31.50 -15.26
C GLU A 41 -48.47 31.07 -14.92
N LEU A 42 -48.34 29.80 -14.53
CA LEU A 42 -47.07 29.25 -14.05
C LEU A 42 -46.30 28.55 -15.17
N LEU A 43 -46.97 27.94 -16.15
CA LEU A 43 -46.34 27.14 -17.20
C LEU A 43 -47.26 26.92 -18.41
N ARG A 44 -46.70 26.97 -19.64
CA ARG A 44 -47.35 26.57 -20.89
C ARG A 44 -46.41 25.75 -21.78
N ILE A 45 -46.88 24.64 -22.35
CA ILE A 45 -46.08 23.77 -23.24
C ILE A 45 -46.65 23.83 -24.67
N GLY A 46 -45.83 24.19 -25.65
CA GLY A 46 -46.21 24.22 -27.07
C GLY A 46 -45.37 23.26 -27.91
N ASP A 47 -46.05 22.45 -28.73
CA ASP A 47 -45.47 21.66 -29.82
C ASP A 47 -45.97 22.26 -31.14
N ASP A 48 -45.07 22.49 -32.08
CA ASP A 48 -45.41 22.89 -33.45
C ASP A 48 -44.88 21.85 -34.44
N ALA A 49 -45.82 21.12 -35.05
CA ALA A 49 -45.64 20.23 -36.17
C ALA A 49 -46.79 20.43 -37.16
N ASP A 50 -46.52 21.07 -38.29
CA ASP A 50 -47.46 21.20 -39.41
C ASP A 50 -47.16 20.13 -40.50
N THR A 51 -47.89 19.01 -40.39
CA THR A 51 -48.65 18.27 -41.45
C THR A 51 -47.99 17.62 -42.71
N PRO A 52 -48.65 16.68 -43.46
CA PRO A 52 -48.56 15.21 -43.29
C PRO A 52 -48.27 14.37 -44.58
N LEU A 53 -48.50 13.05 -44.47
CA LEU A 53 -47.98 11.85 -45.17
C LEU A 53 -48.58 11.36 -46.54
N LEU A 54 -47.72 10.63 -47.30
CA LEU A 54 -47.89 9.45 -48.24
C LEU A 54 -48.33 9.64 -49.72
N PRO A 55 -48.06 8.71 -50.71
CA PRO A 55 -47.61 7.28 -50.61
C PRO A 55 -46.47 6.76 -51.58
N LEU A 56 -45.97 5.53 -51.31
CA LEU A 56 -45.03 4.66 -52.11
C LEU A 56 -45.67 4.13 -53.43
N PRO A 57 -44.97 3.60 -54.50
CA PRO A 57 -43.74 2.75 -54.52
C PRO A 57 -42.79 2.78 -55.79
N GLY A 58 -41.61 2.13 -55.72
CA GLY A 58 -41.08 1.29 -56.83
C GLY A 58 -39.83 1.70 -57.65
N GLN A 59 -38.87 0.76 -57.71
CA GLN A 59 -37.85 0.45 -58.73
C GLN A 59 -36.48 1.19 -58.81
N ALA A 60 -35.45 0.37 -58.54
CA ALA A 60 -34.20 0.16 -59.31
C ALA A 60 -33.03 1.19 -59.27
N ASP A 61 -31.92 0.65 -58.76
CA ASP A 61 -30.47 0.94 -58.90
C ASP A 61 -30.01 1.24 -60.35
N PRO A 62 -28.74 1.61 -60.69
CA PRO A 62 -27.62 2.30 -60.00
C PRO A 62 -27.07 3.50 -60.84
N SER A 63 -25.99 4.14 -60.35
CA SER A 63 -24.92 4.83 -61.10
C SER A 63 -24.87 6.38 -61.20
N ALA A 64 -23.63 6.86 -61.01
CA ALA A 64 -23.03 8.14 -61.43
C ALA A 64 -22.98 9.33 -60.43
N ALA A 65 -21.87 9.33 -59.69
CA ALA A 65 -20.89 10.44 -59.55
C ALA A 65 -21.12 11.56 -58.52
N GLY A 66 -20.36 11.47 -57.42
CA GLY A 66 -19.23 12.41 -57.20
C GLY A 66 -19.37 13.45 -56.07
N SER A 67 -19.07 13.05 -54.83
CA SER A 67 -18.59 13.98 -53.80
C SER A 67 -17.62 13.29 -52.83
N VAL A 68 -16.42 13.84 -52.73
CA VAL A 68 -15.31 13.41 -51.87
C VAL A 68 -15.61 13.76 -50.40
N PRO A 69 -15.53 12.81 -49.44
CA PRO A 69 -15.50 13.14 -48.01
C PRO A 69 -14.07 13.48 -47.56
N LEU A 70 -13.93 14.58 -46.84
CA LEU A 70 -12.75 14.92 -46.03
C LEU A 70 -12.66 13.95 -44.83
N ALA A 71 -11.46 13.44 -44.58
CA ALA A 71 -11.16 12.35 -43.66
C ALA A 71 -11.49 12.66 -42.18
N PRO A 72 -12.03 11.70 -41.40
CA PRO A 72 -12.16 11.79 -39.95
C PRO A 72 -10.80 11.62 -39.24
N ALA A 73 -10.78 11.99 -37.96
CA ALA A 73 -9.66 11.80 -37.04
C ALA A 73 -9.05 10.40 -37.17
N VAL A 74 -7.72 10.34 -37.29
CA VAL A 74 -6.96 9.09 -37.33
C VAL A 74 -7.03 8.46 -35.94
N THR A 75 -7.99 7.56 -35.73
CA THR A 75 -7.77 6.41 -34.85
C THR A 75 -6.74 5.51 -35.51
N PRO A 76 -5.72 5.01 -34.81
CA PRO A 76 -4.82 4.01 -35.38
C PRO A 76 -5.67 2.84 -35.90
N ASP A 77 -5.45 2.51 -37.17
CA ASP A 77 -6.15 1.43 -37.85
C ASP A 77 -5.73 0.08 -37.24
N VAL A 78 -6.49 -0.38 -36.24
CA VAL A 78 -6.48 -1.77 -35.76
C VAL A 78 -7.58 -2.58 -36.49
N SER A 79 -8.18 -2.03 -37.55
CA SER A 79 -9.20 -2.72 -38.34
C SER A 79 -8.58 -3.55 -39.47
N ALA A 80 -7.83 -4.60 -39.09
CA ALA A 80 -7.44 -5.63 -40.03
C ALA A 80 -7.39 -7.04 -39.43
N ARG A 81 -8.54 -7.49 -38.88
CA ARG A 81 -9.13 -8.85 -39.04
C ARG A 81 -10.33 -9.09 -38.08
N GLY A 82 -11.52 -8.65 -38.48
CA GLY A 82 -12.79 -9.39 -38.26
C GLY A 82 -13.34 -9.66 -36.85
N GLY A 83 -13.32 -8.70 -35.91
CA GLY A 83 -14.03 -8.80 -34.62
C GLY A 83 -14.70 -7.50 -34.18
N GLN A 84 -15.90 -7.56 -33.56
CA GLN A 84 -16.50 -6.42 -32.86
C GLN A 84 -15.79 -6.25 -31.51
N PHE A 85 -14.79 -5.37 -31.43
CA PHE A 85 -14.03 -5.12 -30.19
C PHE A 85 -14.71 -4.12 -29.25
N MET A 86 -15.72 -3.38 -29.74
CA MET A 86 -16.52 -2.42 -28.98
C MET A 86 -18.01 -2.64 -29.30
N ALA A 87 -18.85 -2.50 -28.29
CA ALA A 87 -20.29 -2.60 -28.40
C ALA A 87 -20.99 -1.53 -27.56
N GLU A 88 -21.89 -0.80 -28.21
CA GLU A 88 -22.83 0.09 -27.53
C GLU A 88 -24.00 -0.70 -26.94
N LEU A 89 -24.37 -0.32 -25.73
CA LEU A 89 -25.53 -0.83 -25.01
C LEU A 89 -26.74 0.09 -25.28
N PRO A 90 -27.98 -0.42 -25.19
CA PRO A 90 -29.19 0.35 -25.51
C PRO A 90 -29.38 1.69 -24.76
N ASN A 91 -28.69 1.88 -23.62
CA ASN A 91 -28.84 3.04 -22.75
C ASN A 91 -27.66 4.02 -22.79
N GLY A 92 -26.79 3.93 -23.82
CA GLY A 92 -25.61 4.79 -23.95
C GLY A 92 -24.38 4.31 -23.16
N GLY A 93 -24.50 3.20 -22.42
CA GLY A 93 -23.35 2.46 -21.89
C GLY A 93 -22.52 1.86 -23.02
N VAL A 94 -21.20 1.76 -22.81
CA VAL A 94 -20.29 1.19 -23.82
C VAL A 94 -19.44 0.13 -23.15
N VAL A 95 -19.28 -1.00 -23.84
CA VAL A 95 -18.38 -2.08 -23.43
C VAL A 95 -17.42 -2.39 -24.57
N TRP A 96 -16.15 -2.56 -24.25
CA TRP A 96 -15.15 -2.91 -25.24
C TRP A 96 -14.05 -3.78 -24.65
N ALA A 97 -13.30 -4.45 -25.53
CA ALA A 97 -12.16 -5.26 -25.19
C ALA A 97 -10.91 -4.72 -25.89
N THR A 98 -9.79 -4.66 -25.17
CA THR A 98 -8.50 -4.22 -25.72
C THR A 98 -7.41 -5.23 -25.42
N GLU A 99 -6.56 -5.54 -26.41
CA GLU A 99 -5.23 -6.09 -26.15
C GLU A 99 -4.39 -4.99 -25.49
N ASP A 100 -3.88 -5.27 -24.31
CA ASP A 100 -3.01 -4.39 -23.54
C ASP A 100 -1.62 -5.02 -23.39
N PRO A 101 -0.55 -4.29 -23.74
CA PRO A 101 0.82 -4.80 -23.67
C PRO A 101 1.37 -4.93 -22.25
N SER A 102 0.73 -4.33 -21.25
CA SER A 102 1.21 -4.33 -19.87
C SER A 102 1.26 -5.75 -19.29
N MET A 103 2.25 -5.96 -18.43
CA MET A 103 2.38 -7.19 -17.67
C MET A 103 1.54 -7.06 -16.41
N VAL A 104 0.37 -7.68 -16.39
CA VAL A 104 -0.37 -7.93 -15.14
C VAL A 104 0.14 -9.23 -14.54
N PRO A 105 0.46 -9.27 -13.24
CA PRO A 105 0.84 -10.51 -12.61
C PRO A 105 -0.31 -11.52 -12.67
N PRO A 106 -0.01 -12.81 -12.86
CA PRO A 106 -0.99 -13.86 -12.67
C PRO A 106 -1.67 -13.73 -11.30
N SER A 107 -2.98 -13.95 -11.27
CA SER A 107 -3.80 -13.97 -10.06
C SER A 107 -4.55 -15.29 -10.01
N LEU A 108 -4.44 -16.00 -8.88
CA LEU A 108 -5.20 -17.21 -8.57
C LEU A 108 -5.62 -17.14 -7.10
N SER A 109 -6.91 -17.30 -6.87
CA SER A 109 -7.55 -17.33 -5.56
C SER A 109 -8.47 -18.53 -5.46
N VAL A 110 -8.36 -19.29 -4.38
CA VAL A 110 -9.24 -20.43 -4.11
C VAL A 110 -9.70 -20.38 -2.66
N GLN A 111 -11.00 -20.19 -2.45
CA GLN A 111 -11.58 -20.11 -1.11
C GLN A 111 -12.70 -21.13 -0.89
N ALA A 112 -12.88 -21.52 0.36
CA ALA A 112 -13.98 -22.35 0.84
C ALA A 112 -14.49 -21.79 2.18
N ALA A 113 -15.58 -22.35 2.70
CA ALA A 113 -16.05 -22.02 4.03
C ALA A 113 -14.98 -22.33 5.09
N ALA A 114 -14.75 -21.38 6.02
CA ALA A 114 -13.75 -21.52 7.09
C ALA A 114 -14.10 -22.58 8.16
N THR A 115 -15.32 -23.12 8.14
CA THR A 115 -15.79 -24.15 9.07
C THR A 115 -16.57 -25.22 8.32
N VAL A 116 -16.45 -26.48 8.74
CA VAL A 116 -17.21 -27.60 8.18
C VAL A 116 -17.79 -28.46 9.31
N PRO A 117 -19.08 -28.89 9.23
CA PRO A 117 -19.70 -29.67 10.30
C PRO A 117 -19.16 -31.10 10.28
N PHE A 118 -18.71 -31.57 11.45
CA PHE A 118 -18.09 -32.87 11.64
C PHE A 118 -18.74 -33.62 12.81
N GLU A 119 -19.20 -34.84 12.55
CA GLU A 119 -19.86 -35.68 13.55
C GLU A 119 -19.62 -37.17 13.23
N ASN A 120 -19.46 -38.01 14.25
CA ASN A 120 -19.28 -39.47 14.11
C ASN A 120 -18.12 -39.87 13.18
N GLY A 121 -17.01 -39.12 13.22
CA GLY A 121 -15.81 -39.43 12.44
C GLY A 121 -15.89 -39.08 10.95
N ARG A 122 -16.92 -38.33 10.53
CA ARG A 122 -17.09 -37.88 9.14
C ARG A 122 -17.58 -36.45 9.06
N VAL A 123 -17.21 -35.78 7.97
CA VAL A 123 -17.85 -34.53 7.55
C VAL A 123 -19.28 -34.86 7.11
N ILE A 124 -20.26 -34.07 7.56
CA ILE A 124 -21.69 -34.36 7.30
C ILE A 124 -22.31 -33.47 6.21
N ARG A 125 -21.61 -32.45 5.73
CA ARG A 125 -22.01 -31.62 4.59
C ARG A 125 -20.81 -31.40 3.66
N PRO A 126 -20.99 -31.46 2.33
CA PRO A 126 -19.90 -31.23 1.40
C PRO A 126 -19.34 -29.81 1.55
N LEU A 127 -18.04 -29.67 1.34
CA LEU A 127 -17.35 -28.38 1.34
C LEU A 127 -17.12 -27.94 -0.10
N ARG A 128 -17.64 -26.77 -0.47
CA ARG A 128 -17.45 -26.20 -1.81
C ARG A 128 -16.24 -25.28 -1.83
N PHE A 129 -15.39 -25.47 -2.82
CA PHE A 129 -14.27 -24.63 -3.17
C PHE A 129 -14.64 -23.82 -4.39
N HIS A 130 -14.40 -22.52 -4.33
CA HIS A 130 -14.57 -21.58 -5.42
C HIS A 130 -13.18 -21.08 -5.83
N SER A 131 -12.85 -21.15 -7.11
CA SER A 131 -11.61 -20.64 -7.69
C SER A 131 -11.90 -19.45 -8.59
N TYR A 132 -10.96 -18.50 -8.62
CA TYR A 132 -10.86 -17.44 -9.62
C TYR A 132 -9.42 -17.35 -10.07
N ASN A 133 -9.20 -17.17 -11.37
CA ASN A 133 -7.90 -16.83 -11.90
C ASN A 133 -8.04 -15.92 -13.12
N ASN A 134 -6.97 -15.23 -13.50
CA ASN A 134 -6.92 -14.41 -14.72
C ASN A 134 -6.08 -15.04 -15.85
N TYR A 135 -5.66 -16.30 -15.76
CA TYR A 135 -4.70 -16.91 -16.69
C TYR A 135 -5.01 -18.37 -17.04
N ALA A 136 -6.30 -18.72 -17.03
CA ALA A 136 -6.85 -20.06 -17.27
C ALA A 136 -6.28 -20.73 -18.51
N SER A 137 -6.09 -19.97 -19.59
CA SER A 137 -5.52 -20.42 -20.86
C SER A 137 -4.10 -21.00 -20.75
N PHE A 138 -3.39 -20.79 -19.63
CA PHE A 138 -2.07 -21.34 -19.34
C PHE A 138 -2.08 -22.49 -18.31
N ILE A 139 -3.26 -22.82 -17.76
CA ILE A 139 -3.44 -23.85 -16.74
C ILE A 139 -3.95 -25.14 -17.41
N GLU A 140 -3.15 -26.20 -17.36
CA GLU A 140 -3.54 -27.54 -17.82
C GLU A 140 -4.37 -28.28 -16.76
N LYS A 141 -4.09 -28.03 -15.48
CA LYS A 141 -4.77 -28.67 -14.35
C LYS A 141 -4.76 -27.77 -13.12
N LEU A 142 -5.90 -27.63 -12.44
CA LEU A 142 -6.01 -26.96 -11.15
C LEU A 142 -6.47 -27.97 -10.09
N GLU A 143 -5.75 -28.10 -8.98
CA GLU A 143 -6.17 -28.96 -7.87
C GLU A 143 -5.98 -28.29 -6.51
N VAL A 144 -6.91 -28.55 -5.59
CA VAL A 144 -6.78 -28.25 -4.16
C VAL A 144 -6.29 -29.50 -3.44
N THR A 145 -5.24 -29.36 -2.64
CA THR A 145 -4.75 -30.43 -1.77
C THR A 145 -5.01 -30.10 -0.31
N LEU A 146 -5.75 -30.95 0.39
CA LEU A 146 -6.04 -30.83 1.83
C LEU A 146 -5.01 -31.61 2.65
N TYR A 147 -4.69 -31.08 3.82
CA TYR A 147 -3.79 -31.66 4.81
C TYR A 147 -4.40 -31.49 6.21
N ARG A 148 -3.88 -32.26 7.17
CA ARG A 148 -4.19 -32.04 8.58
C ARG A 148 -3.59 -30.71 9.02
N GLY A 149 -4.23 -29.98 9.92
CA GLY A 149 -3.73 -28.69 10.40
C GLY A 149 -2.37 -28.76 11.10
N THR A 150 -1.98 -29.94 11.60
CA THR A 150 -0.64 -30.18 12.17
C THR A 150 0.44 -30.44 11.11
N ASP A 151 0.07 -30.80 9.86
CA ASP A 151 1.00 -31.08 8.76
C ASP A 151 1.32 -29.79 7.99
N THR A 152 1.95 -28.84 8.66
CA THR A 152 2.29 -27.53 8.09
C THR A 152 3.30 -27.59 6.94
N ASP A 153 4.03 -28.70 6.84
CA ASP A 153 5.02 -28.94 5.79
C ASP A 153 4.41 -29.59 4.54
N LEU A 154 3.09 -29.84 4.54
CA LEU A 154 2.31 -30.35 3.41
C LEU A 154 2.81 -31.70 2.89
N VAL A 155 3.16 -32.61 3.81
CA VAL A 155 3.82 -33.89 3.50
C VAL A 155 2.80 -34.94 3.07
N THR A 156 1.71 -35.11 3.84
CA THR A 156 0.76 -36.21 3.69
C THR A 156 -0.64 -35.68 3.35
N PRO A 157 -1.04 -35.68 2.07
CA PRO A 157 -2.35 -35.16 1.66
C PRO A 157 -3.49 -36.06 2.19
N LEU A 158 -4.54 -35.42 2.72
CA LEU A 158 -5.80 -36.05 3.09
C LEU A 158 -6.68 -36.29 1.86
N ALA A 159 -6.77 -35.29 0.98
CA ALA A 159 -7.56 -35.34 -0.24
C ALA A 159 -6.94 -34.45 -1.32
N ARG A 160 -7.19 -34.79 -2.59
CA ARG A 160 -6.91 -33.93 -3.74
C ARG A 160 -8.20 -33.74 -4.51
N ILE A 161 -8.63 -32.49 -4.65
CA ILE A 161 -9.86 -32.11 -5.33
C ILE A 161 -9.47 -31.39 -6.62
N GLU A 162 -9.86 -31.95 -7.75
CA GLU A 162 -9.68 -31.32 -9.05
C GLU A 162 -10.72 -30.21 -9.23
N LEU A 163 -10.26 -29.03 -9.63
CA LEU A 163 -11.08 -27.87 -9.95
C LEU A 163 -11.10 -27.67 -11.47
N PRO A 164 -12.18 -27.10 -12.03
CA PRO A 164 -12.16 -26.61 -13.40
C PRO A 164 -10.99 -25.63 -13.58
N SER A 165 -10.28 -25.75 -14.71
CA SER A 165 -9.19 -24.83 -15.08
C SER A 165 -9.69 -23.52 -15.71
N ASP A 166 -11.01 -23.35 -15.83
CA ASP A 166 -11.66 -22.12 -16.30
C ASP A 166 -11.32 -20.92 -15.39
N TYR A 167 -11.60 -19.70 -15.86
CA TYR A 167 -11.35 -18.46 -15.09
C TYR A 167 -12.05 -18.40 -13.73
N VAL A 168 -13.17 -19.11 -13.60
CA VAL A 168 -13.85 -19.39 -12.33
C VAL A 168 -14.26 -20.86 -12.37
N GLY A 169 -14.03 -21.57 -11.27
CA GLY A 169 -14.39 -22.97 -11.15
C GLY A 169 -14.90 -23.28 -9.75
N ASP A 170 -15.83 -24.22 -9.67
CA ASP A 170 -16.28 -24.76 -8.39
C ASP A 170 -15.99 -26.25 -8.32
N ALA A 171 -15.62 -26.72 -7.14
CA ALA A 171 -15.55 -28.15 -6.85
C ALA A 171 -16.05 -28.42 -5.43
N GLU A 172 -16.71 -29.56 -5.25
CA GLU A 172 -17.16 -30.01 -3.94
C GLU A 172 -16.27 -31.15 -3.43
N TRP A 173 -15.94 -31.09 -2.15
CA TRP A 173 -15.36 -32.20 -1.41
C TRP A 173 -16.43 -32.84 -0.53
N ASP A 174 -16.65 -34.13 -0.71
CA ASP A 174 -17.65 -34.92 0.04
C ASP A 174 -17.24 -35.25 1.47
N GLY A 175 -16.02 -34.87 1.88
CA GLY A 175 -15.53 -35.13 3.22
C GLY A 175 -14.87 -36.49 3.41
N THR A 176 -14.62 -37.22 2.32
CA THR A 176 -13.90 -38.50 2.39
C THR A 176 -12.44 -38.29 2.78
N VAL A 177 -12.00 -39.04 3.80
CA VAL A 177 -10.63 -39.01 4.35
C VAL A 177 -10.13 -40.45 4.47
N PRO A 178 -8.85 -40.75 4.16
CA PRO A 178 -8.30 -42.10 4.28
C PRO A 178 -8.42 -42.64 5.71
N GLU A 179 -8.77 -43.93 5.86
CA GLU A 179 -9.07 -44.58 7.15
C GLU A 179 -7.93 -44.48 8.20
N GLN A 180 -6.70 -44.27 7.74
CA GLN A 180 -5.53 -44.07 8.59
C GLN A 180 -5.55 -42.74 9.38
N PHE A 181 -6.39 -41.78 9.00
CA PHE A 181 -6.49 -40.49 9.69
C PHE A 181 -7.76 -40.44 10.56
N LYS A 182 -7.57 -40.26 11.86
CA LYS A 182 -8.67 -40.10 12.83
C LYS A 182 -8.90 -38.64 13.13
N LEU A 183 -9.72 -37.97 12.32
CA LEU A 183 -10.15 -36.59 12.55
C LEU A 183 -11.23 -36.53 13.63
N ARG A 184 -11.28 -35.40 14.35
CA ARG A 184 -12.24 -35.11 15.42
C ARG A 184 -12.75 -33.68 15.32
N THR A 185 -13.89 -33.44 15.94
CA THR A 185 -14.37 -32.07 16.14
C THR A 185 -13.33 -31.27 16.92
N GLY A 186 -13.02 -30.05 16.46
CA GLY A 186 -11.95 -29.22 17.01
C GLY A 186 -10.61 -29.33 16.28
N ASP A 187 -10.41 -30.35 15.43
CA ASP A 187 -9.24 -30.38 14.55
C ASP A 187 -9.33 -29.32 13.47
N GLU A 188 -8.18 -28.82 13.02
CA GLU A 188 -8.06 -27.96 11.85
C GLU A 188 -7.60 -28.79 10.64
N LEU A 189 -8.07 -28.39 9.46
CA LEU A 189 -7.53 -28.79 8.16
C LEU A 189 -6.88 -27.58 7.52
N ILE A 190 -5.86 -27.81 6.71
CA ILE A 190 -5.27 -26.78 5.86
C ILE A 190 -5.29 -27.21 4.41
N TYR A 191 -5.34 -26.25 3.49
CA TYR A 191 -5.28 -26.54 2.06
C TYR A 191 -4.47 -25.51 1.28
N VAL A 192 -3.94 -25.96 0.14
CA VAL A 192 -3.33 -25.12 -0.89
C VAL A 192 -3.90 -25.51 -2.25
N ALA A 193 -4.02 -24.55 -3.16
CA ALA A 193 -4.33 -24.82 -4.56
C ALA A 193 -3.06 -24.77 -5.40
N ARG A 194 -2.93 -25.72 -6.34
CA ARG A 194 -1.85 -25.78 -7.33
C ARG A 194 -2.42 -25.75 -8.74
N ALA A 195 -1.99 -24.77 -9.52
CA ALA A 195 -2.20 -24.74 -10.95
C ALA A 195 -0.97 -25.32 -11.63
N TYR A 196 -1.15 -26.26 -12.54
CA TYR A 196 -0.10 -26.88 -13.34
C TYR A 196 -0.20 -26.37 -14.76
N GLY A 197 0.92 -25.89 -15.30
CA GLY A 197 1.07 -25.51 -16.69
C GLY A 197 1.94 -26.50 -17.45
N ALA A 198 2.25 -26.14 -18.70
CA ALA A 198 3.07 -26.96 -19.59
C ALA A 198 4.43 -27.34 -18.95
N GLY A 199 4.87 -28.58 -19.22
CA GLY A 199 6.15 -29.10 -18.76
C GLY A 199 6.22 -29.38 -17.25
N GLY A 200 5.08 -29.40 -16.55
CA GLY A 200 5.02 -29.68 -15.11
C GLY A 200 5.39 -28.48 -14.21
N SER A 201 5.52 -27.28 -14.78
CA SER A 201 5.61 -26.04 -14.00
C SER A 201 4.32 -25.85 -13.20
N PHE A 202 4.43 -25.34 -11.98
CA PHE A 202 3.24 -25.12 -11.15
C PHE A 202 3.32 -23.83 -10.34
N ASP A 203 2.15 -23.22 -10.19
CA ASP A 203 1.87 -22.11 -9.29
C ASP A 203 1.17 -22.66 -8.04
N GLU A 204 1.37 -22.02 -6.88
CA GLU A 204 0.79 -22.47 -5.60
C GLU A 204 0.25 -21.29 -4.80
N THR A 205 -0.93 -21.45 -4.20
CA THR A 205 -1.52 -20.44 -3.31
C THR A 205 -0.92 -20.46 -1.90
N GLN A 206 -1.21 -19.42 -1.12
CA GLN A 206 -1.00 -19.41 0.32
C GLN A 206 -1.86 -20.47 1.01
N ILE A 207 -1.42 -20.91 2.20
CA ILE A 207 -2.15 -21.89 3.02
C ILE A 207 -3.43 -21.24 3.55
N GLN A 208 -4.55 -21.94 3.39
CA GLN A 208 -5.86 -21.59 3.95
C GLN A 208 -6.27 -22.62 5.00
N ARG A 209 -7.12 -22.23 5.96
CA ARG A 209 -7.54 -23.07 7.10
C ARG A 209 -9.04 -23.34 7.11
N ILE A 210 -9.41 -24.53 7.56
CA ILE A 210 -10.79 -24.98 7.77
C ILE A 210 -10.89 -25.62 9.14
N GLN A 211 -11.82 -25.16 9.97
CA GLN A 211 -12.06 -25.72 11.30
C GLN A 211 -13.16 -26.80 11.27
N LEU A 212 -12.91 -27.97 11.86
CA LEU A 212 -13.93 -28.98 12.09
C LEU A 212 -14.76 -28.60 13.33
N VAL A 213 -16.07 -28.40 13.16
CA VAL A 213 -16.96 -27.91 14.23
C VAL A 213 -18.15 -28.85 14.44
N THR A 214 -18.82 -28.74 15.59
CA THR A 214 -20.07 -29.50 15.81
C THR A 214 -21.16 -29.04 14.83
N PRO A 215 -22.16 -29.87 14.52
CA PRO A 215 -23.30 -29.43 13.70
C PRO A 215 -24.02 -28.20 14.29
N ALA A 216 -24.13 -28.14 15.62
CA ALA A 216 -24.72 -26.98 16.31
C ALA A 216 -23.88 -25.70 16.16
N ASP A 217 -22.55 -25.79 16.26
CA ASP A 217 -21.64 -24.66 16.00
C ASP A 217 -21.71 -24.18 14.56
N PHE A 218 -21.78 -25.13 13.62
CA PHE A 218 -21.91 -24.83 12.21
C PHE A 218 -23.22 -24.09 11.89
N ASP A 219 -24.35 -24.59 12.39
CA ASP A 219 -25.65 -23.95 12.17
C ASP A 219 -25.71 -22.55 12.82
N ARG A 220 -25.08 -22.36 13.99
CA ARG A 220 -24.86 -21.02 14.57
C ARG A 220 -24.06 -20.10 13.64
N GLY A 221 -23.01 -20.63 13.02
CA GLY A 221 -22.21 -19.91 12.04
C GLY A 221 -23.01 -19.48 10.82
N LEU A 222 -23.76 -20.40 10.23
CA LEU A 222 -24.64 -20.14 9.11
C LEU A 222 -25.71 -19.09 9.43
N GLN A 223 -26.27 -19.12 10.64
CA GLN A 223 -27.24 -18.12 11.08
C GLN A 223 -26.62 -16.72 11.11
N VAL A 224 -25.40 -16.56 11.64
CA VAL A 224 -24.73 -15.26 11.65
C VAL A 224 -24.39 -14.79 10.23
N THR A 225 -23.89 -15.67 9.37
CA THR A 225 -23.62 -15.34 7.97
C THR A 225 -24.91 -14.92 7.26
N ARG A 226 -25.99 -15.69 7.41
CA ARG A 226 -27.30 -15.35 6.85
C ARG A 226 -27.78 -13.99 7.32
N ASP A 227 -27.75 -13.74 8.63
CA ASP A 227 -28.24 -12.50 9.20
C ASP A 227 -27.39 -11.31 8.70
N ASN A 228 -26.07 -11.49 8.52
CA ASN A 228 -25.19 -10.48 7.94
C ASN A 228 -25.44 -10.22 6.45
N VAL A 229 -25.57 -11.28 5.65
CA VAL A 229 -25.85 -11.15 4.20
C VAL A 229 -27.23 -10.59 3.96
N GLN A 230 -28.25 -11.04 4.70
CA GLN A 230 -29.62 -10.52 4.63
C GLN A 230 -29.69 -9.06 5.04
N LYS A 231 -28.95 -8.66 6.09
CA LYS A 231 -28.80 -7.24 6.43
C LYS A 231 -28.15 -6.50 5.25
N THR A 232 -27.04 -6.98 4.72
CA THR A 232 -26.25 -6.28 3.69
C THR A 232 -26.98 -6.14 2.35
N LEU A 233 -27.65 -7.20 1.88
CA LEU A 233 -28.27 -7.27 0.56
C LEU A 233 -29.79 -7.05 0.57
N GLY A 234 -30.41 -7.03 1.75
CA GLY A 234 -31.88 -6.92 1.90
C GLY A 234 -32.65 -8.13 1.36
N GLN A 235 -31.97 -9.23 1.04
CA GLN A 235 -32.56 -10.45 0.47
C GLN A 235 -32.57 -11.57 1.51
N ALA A 236 -33.71 -12.24 1.66
CA ALA A 236 -33.79 -13.45 2.47
C ALA A 236 -33.15 -14.62 1.71
N LEU A 237 -32.00 -15.06 2.20
CA LEU A 237 -31.31 -16.27 1.73
C LEU A 237 -31.36 -17.32 2.84
N ASP A 238 -31.26 -18.60 2.50
CA ASP A 238 -30.92 -19.60 3.50
C ASP A 238 -29.44 -19.46 3.91
N GLY A 239 -29.05 -20.09 5.02
CA GLY A 239 -27.69 -19.93 5.55
C GLY A 239 -26.60 -20.42 4.62
N ALA A 240 -26.85 -21.52 3.89
CA ALA A 240 -25.89 -22.10 2.96
C ALA A 240 -25.65 -21.19 1.76
N SER A 241 -26.73 -20.67 1.15
CA SER A 241 -26.66 -19.74 0.02
C SER A 241 -26.02 -18.41 0.43
N ALA A 242 -26.27 -17.94 1.65
CA ALA A 242 -25.63 -16.74 2.18
C ALA A 242 -24.10 -16.93 2.35
N GLN A 243 -23.67 -18.11 2.78
CA GLN A 243 -22.25 -18.46 2.91
C GLN A 243 -21.56 -18.60 1.56
N ASP A 244 -22.18 -19.32 0.62
CA ASP A 244 -21.69 -19.49 -0.77
C ASP A 244 -21.50 -18.12 -1.44
N LEU A 245 -22.49 -17.23 -1.32
CA LEU A 245 -22.41 -15.87 -1.85
C LEU A 245 -21.33 -15.03 -1.16
N GLN A 246 -21.15 -15.17 0.16
CA GLN A 246 -20.11 -14.47 0.89
C GLN A 246 -18.71 -14.89 0.40
N VAL A 247 -18.46 -16.19 0.24
CA VAL A 247 -17.17 -16.74 -0.20
C VAL A 247 -16.91 -16.40 -1.67
N SER A 248 -17.92 -16.52 -2.54
CA SER A 248 -17.80 -16.16 -3.96
C SER A 248 -17.42 -14.69 -4.13
N ASN A 249 -18.08 -13.77 -3.40
CA ASN A 249 -17.77 -12.35 -3.48
C ASN A 249 -16.39 -11.98 -2.92
N SER A 250 -15.85 -12.72 -1.95
CA SER A 250 -14.53 -12.43 -1.36
C SER A 250 -13.34 -12.89 -2.19
N ILE A 251 -13.57 -13.68 -3.25
CA ILE A 251 -12.52 -14.20 -4.13
C ILE A 251 -12.11 -13.17 -5.19
N TYR A 252 -13.05 -12.35 -5.66
CA TYR A 252 -12.80 -11.37 -6.72
C TYR A 252 -11.89 -10.23 -6.25
N GLY A 253 -10.95 -9.82 -7.12
CA GLY A 253 -10.03 -8.70 -6.84
C GLY A 253 -8.90 -9.03 -5.87
N GLN A 254 -8.79 -10.27 -5.40
CA GLN A 254 -7.67 -10.73 -4.57
C GLN A 254 -6.85 -11.80 -5.32
N SER A 255 -5.55 -11.88 -5.01
CA SER A 255 -4.68 -12.98 -5.43
C SER A 255 -4.15 -13.68 -4.18
N MET A 256 -4.31 -14.99 -4.10
CA MET A 256 -3.73 -15.82 -3.05
C MET A 256 -2.44 -16.51 -3.51
N LEU A 257 -1.88 -16.17 -4.67
CA LEU A 257 -0.64 -16.77 -5.16
C LEU A 257 0.54 -16.51 -4.24
N ARG A 258 1.18 -17.58 -3.79
CA ARG A 258 2.45 -17.56 -3.05
C ARG A 258 3.64 -17.82 -3.97
N LEU A 259 3.44 -18.68 -4.96
CA LEU A 259 4.46 -19.12 -5.91
C LEU A 259 3.89 -19.05 -7.32
N GLN A 260 4.67 -18.46 -8.24
CA GLN A 260 4.39 -18.49 -9.68
C GLN A 260 5.61 -19.05 -10.41
N ASN A 261 5.42 -20.03 -11.30
CA ASN A 261 6.40 -20.63 -12.21
C ASN A 261 5.86 -20.80 -13.63
N ILE A 262 4.53 -20.78 -13.82
CA ILE A 262 3.94 -20.95 -15.15
C ILE A 262 4.33 -19.75 -16.01
N PRO A 263 5.01 -19.96 -17.15
CA PRO A 263 5.40 -18.87 -18.04
C PRO A 263 4.17 -18.37 -18.82
N ILE A 264 3.93 -17.06 -18.76
CA ILE A 264 2.83 -16.41 -19.46
C ILE A 264 3.36 -15.77 -20.74
N HIS A 265 3.10 -16.39 -21.88
CA HIS A 265 3.47 -15.87 -23.21
C HIS A 265 2.21 -15.48 -23.98
N GLY A 266 1.98 -14.18 -24.13
CA GLY A 266 0.72 -13.66 -24.65
C GLY A 266 0.54 -12.17 -24.37
N SER A 267 -0.70 -11.71 -24.25
CA SER A 267 -1.02 -10.34 -23.84
C SER A 267 -2.21 -10.31 -22.88
N ARG A 268 -2.37 -9.19 -22.19
CA ARG A 268 -3.57 -8.94 -21.39
C ARG A 268 -4.70 -8.57 -22.33
N VAL A 269 -5.85 -9.18 -22.16
CA VAL A 269 -7.12 -8.74 -22.73
C VAL A 269 -7.92 -8.10 -21.61
N ARG A 270 -8.18 -6.80 -21.75
CA ARG A 270 -8.99 -6.05 -20.78
C ARG A 270 -10.36 -5.81 -21.37
N LEU A 271 -11.40 -6.30 -20.71
CA LEU A 271 -12.78 -5.94 -20.97
C LEU A 271 -13.15 -4.81 -20.04
N TYR A 272 -13.66 -3.72 -20.60
CA TYR A 272 -14.02 -2.54 -19.84
C TYR A 272 -15.40 -2.06 -20.26
N GLY A 273 -16.17 -1.56 -19.30
CA GLY A 273 -17.38 -0.82 -19.59
C GLY A 273 -17.56 0.39 -18.70
N ARG A 274 -18.28 1.38 -19.23
CA ARG A 274 -18.61 2.64 -18.55
C ARG A 274 -20.04 3.07 -18.85
N ASN A 275 -20.56 3.98 -18.04
CA ASN A 275 -21.91 4.51 -18.12
C ASN A 275 -22.95 3.39 -18.09
N LEU A 276 -22.71 2.38 -17.24
CA LEU A 276 -23.67 1.31 -17.01
C LEU A 276 -24.81 1.80 -16.12
N GLU A 277 -26.01 1.24 -16.28
CA GLU A 277 -27.12 1.58 -15.39
C GLU A 277 -26.76 1.27 -13.92
N PRO A 278 -27.21 2.08 -12.95
CA PRO A 278 -27.05 1.78 -11.54
C PRO A 278 -27.53 0.36 -11.21
N ASN A 279 -26.78 -0.37 -10.38
CA ASN A 279 -27.07 -1.76 -10.00
C ASN A 279 -27.09 -2.77 -11.16
N SER A 280 -26.46 -2.44 -12.30
CA SER A 280 -26.22 -3.41 -13.36
C SER A 280 -25.34 -4.57 -12.87
N ARG A 281 -25.62 -5.76 -13.37
CA ARG A 281 -24.77 -6.96 -13.27
C ARG A 281 -24.16 -7.22 -14.63
N VAL A 282 -22.84 -7.35 -14.68
CA VAL A 282 -22.14 -7.71 -15.91
C VAL A 282 -21.78 -9.17 -15.82
N ARG A 283 -22.07 -9.95 -16.86
CA ARG A 283 -21.65 -11.33 -16.99
C ARG A 283 -20.69 -11.49 -18.15
N ILE A 284 -19.53 -12.09 -17.92
CA ILE A 284 -18.56 -12.38 -18.99
C ILE A 284 -18.35 -13.89 -19.02
N ASN A 285 -18.61 -14.53 -20.15
CA ASN A 285 -18.56 -15.99 -20.31
C ASN A 285 -19.39 -16.72 -19.23
N GLY A 286 -20.53 -16.13 -18.84
CA GLY A 286 -21.45 -16.67 -17.83
C GLY A 286 -21.16 -16.29 -16.38
N GLN A 287 -20.11 -15.52 -16.10
CA GLN A 287 -19.66 -15.19 -14.73
C GLN A 287 -19.99 -13.76 -14.34
N ASP A 288 -20.50 -13.52 -13.13
CA ASP A 288 -20.86 -12.19 -12.62
C ASP A 288 -19.60 -11.36 -12.25
N PHE A 289 -19.49 -10.16 -12.81
CA PHE A 289 -18.50 -9.14 -12.50
C PHE A 289 -19.20 -7.91 -11.88
N PRO A 290 -18.69 -7.38 -10.76
CA PRO A 290 -19.29 -6.23 -10.10
C PRO A 290 -19.10 -4.96 -10.93
N VAL A 291 -20.13 -4.11 -10.93
CA VAL A 291 -20.06 -2.73 -11.42
C VAL A 291 -19.82 -1.83 -10.21
N ASP A 292 -18.84 -0.94 -10.31
CA ASP A 292 -18.51 -0.01 -9.23
C ASP A 292 -19.53 1.14 -9.10
N LEU A 293 -19.33 1.99 -8.09
CA LEU A 293 -20.20 3.15 -7.83
C LEU A 293 -20.05 4.26 -8.88
N GLU A 294 -18.99 4.21 -9.69
CA GLU A 294 -18.75 5.10 -10.82
C GLU A 294 -19.38 4.57 -12.12
N GLN A 295 -20.17 3.49 -12.04
CA GLN A 295 -20.83 2.83 -13.17
C GLN A 295 -19.84 2.25 -14.19
N LYS A 296 -18.68 1.81 -13.71
CA LYS A 296 -17.62 1.18 -14.50
C LYS A 296 -17.44 -0.27 -14.08
N PHE A 297 -16.90 -1.08 -14.98
CA PHE A 297 -16.35 -2.38 -14.64
C PHE A 297 -15.09 -2.64 -15.44
N ALA A 298 -14.21 -3.47 -14.90
CA ALA A 298 -13.05 -3.99 -15.61
C ALA A 298 -12.88 -5.47 -15.30
N ALA A 299 -12.62 -6.27 -16.33
CA ALA A 299 -12.20 -7.66 -16.22
C ALA A 299 -10.92 -7.86 -17.03
N GLU A 300 -9.98 -8.62 -16.47
CA GLU A 300 -8.65 -8.80 -17.06
C GLU A 300 -8.36 -10.28 -17.24
N PHE A 301 -7.95 -10.65 -18.46
CA PHE A 301 -7.62 -12.01 -18.84
C PHE A 301 -6.22 -12.01 -19.47
N LEU A 302 -5.36 -12.94 -19.06
CA LEU A 302 -4.07 -13.22 -19.67
C LEU A 302 -4.29 -14.32 -20.70
N GLU A 303 -4.01 -14.00 -21.95
CA GLU A 303 -4.33 -14.86 -23.08
C GLU A 303 -3.11 -15.13 -23.96
N PRO A 304 -2.94 -16.37 -24.46
CA PRO A 304 -1.91 -16.69 -25.44
C PRO A 304 -2.20 -16.00 -26.78
N VAL A 305 -1.18 -15.94 -27.64
CA VAL A 305 -1.33 -15.39 -29.01
C VAL A 305 -2.37 -16.19 -29.80
N GLY A 306 -3.41 -15.52 -30.29
CA GLY A 306 -4.53 -16.14 -31.00
C GLY A 306 -5.84 -15.35 -30.89
N GLN A 307 -6.90 -15.88 -31.49
CA GLN A 307 -8.24 -15.30 -31.41
C GLN A 307 -8.98 -15.79 -30.17
N HIS A 308 -9.52 -14.84 -29.41
CA HIS A 308 -10.27 -15.07 -28.18
C HIS A 308 -11.64 -14.39 -28.27
N ARG A 309 -12.66 -15.04 -27.70
CA ARG A 309 -14.05 -14.57 -27.74
C ARG A 309 -14.62 -14.48 -26.34
N TYR A 310 -15.27 -13.35 -26.06
CA TYR A 310 -15.94 -13.09 -24.79
C TYR A 310 -17.41 -12.80 -25.00
N ASP A 311 -18.27 -13.54 -24.32
CA ASP A 311 -19.71 -13.28 -24.28
C ASP A 311 -20.03 -12.37 -23.09
N VAL A 312 -20.31 -11.10 -23.38
CA VAL A 312 -20.63 -10.09 -22.37
C VAL A 312 -22.14 -9.85 -22.33
N ARG A 313 -22.74 -10.08 -21.16
CA ARG A 313 -24.15 -9.81 -20.89
C ARG A 313 -24.28 -8.78 -19.77
N VAL A 314 -24.93 -7.67 -20.04
CA VAL A 314 -25.25 -6.64 -19.04
C VAL A 314 -26.73 -6.74 -18.70
N GLU A 315 -27.03 -7.04 -17.44
CA GLU A 315 -28.38 -7.17 -16.90
C GLU A 315 -28.63 -6.02 -15.92
N SER A 316 -29.67 -5.21 -16.13
CA SER A 316 -30.11 -4.19 -15.19
C SER A 316 -31.54 -4.48 -14.74
N ARG A 317 -31.94 -3.97 -13.56
CA ARG A 317 -33.32 -4.09 -13.08
C ARG A 317 -34.30 -3.26 -13.90
N ASP A 318 -33.83 -2.11 -14.38
CA ASP A 318 -34.69 -1.07 -14.97
C ASP A 318 -34.50 -0.95 -16.50
N ALA A 319 -33.65 -1.80 -17.09
CA ALA A 319 -33.36 -1.80 -18.51
C ALA A 319 -33.24 -3.21 -19.10
N PRO A 320 -33.57 -3.40 -20.40
CA PRO A 320 -33.47 -4.71 -21.05
C PRO A 320 -32.03 -5.24 -21.05
N SER A 321 -31.87 -6.54 -20.78
CA SER A 321 -30.57 -7.19 -20.80
C SER A 321 -29.92 -7.07 -22.19
N ALA A 322 -28.66 -6.65 -22.24
CA ALA A 322 -27.90 -6.55 -23.47
C ALA A 322 -26.84 -7.66 -23.51
N GLN A 323 -26.82 -8.45 -24.57
CA GLN A 323 -25.77 -9.45 -24.81
C GLN A 323 -24.94 -9.04 -26.04
N ARG A 324 -23.62 -9.14 -25.93
CA ARG A 324 -22.63 -8.74 -26.93
C ARG A 324 -21.48 -9.72 -26.93
N GLN A 325 -21.03 -10.12 -28.12
CA GLN A 325 -19.81 -10.91 -28.27
C GLN A 325 -18.68 -9.96 -28.64
N LEU A 326 -17.59 -10.01 -27.86
CA LEU A 326 -16.37 -9.27 -28.12
C LEU A 326 -15.29 -10.24 -28.57
N ASP A 327 -14.82 -10.06 -29.79
CA ASP A 327 -13.73 -10.85 -30.38
C ASP A 327 -12.43 -10.05 -30.29
N VAL A 328 -11.37 -10.66 -29.77
CA VAL A 328 -10.04 -10.05 -29.59
C VAL A 328 -8.98 -10.94 -30.24
N ASP A 329 -8.22 -10.40 -31.18
CA ASP A 329 -7.06 -11.07 -31.76
C ASP A 329 -5.81 -10.66 -30.98
N VAL A 330 -5.32 -11.54 -30.11
CA VAL A 330 -4.13 -11.32 -29.30
C VAL A 330 -2.91 -11.56 -30.18
N THR A 331 -2.27 -10.48 -30.59
CA THR A 331 -1.14 -10.54 -31.54
C THR A 331 0.18 -10.89 -30.85
N GLY A 332 0.30 -10.62 -29.55
CA GLY A 332 1.55 -10.73 -28.80
C GLY A 332 2.62 -9.76 -29.29
N ARG A 333 2.23 -8.74 -30.06
CA ARG A 333 3.09 -7.72 -30.63
C ARG A 333 2.47 -6.36 -30.37
N TYR A 334 3.24 -5.50 -29.72
CA TYR A 334 2.80 -4.15 -29.45
C TYR A 334 3.96 -3.21 -29.66
N LEU A 335 3.69 -2.02 -30.18
CA LEU A 335 4.68 -0.95 -30.27
C LEU A 335 3.95 0.38 -30.12
N PHE A 336 4.32 1.12 -29.09
CA PHE A 336 3.91 2.50 -28.87
C PHE A 336 5.17 3.33 -28.68
N LEU A 337 5.37 4.34 -29.51
CA LEU A 337 6.54 5.20 -29.49
C LEU A 337 6.08 6.64 -29.65
N VAL A 338 6.34 7.47 -28.65
CA VAL A 338 6.23 8.92 -28.77
C VAL A 338 7.62 9.49 -28.62
N ALA A 339 8.04 10.38 -29.53
CA ALA A 339 9.34 11.03 -29.46
C ALA A 339 9.19 12.51 -29.81
N ILE A 340 10.05 13.34 -29.24
CA ILE A 340 10.12 14.78 -29.47
C ILE A 340 11.58 15.12 -29.71
N ALA A 341 11.84 15.94 -30.72
CA ALA A 341 13.13 16.53 -30.96
C ALA A 341 12.96 18.05 -31.13
N ASP A 342 13.43 18.82 -30.15
CA ASP A 342 13.48 20.26 -30.24
C ASP A 342 14.93 20.71 -30.40
N VAL A 343 15.18 21.66 -31.30
CA VAL A 343 16.51 22.20 -31.57
C VAL A 343 16.42 23.72 -31.77
N THR A 344 16.94 24.47 -30.81
CA THR A 344 16.98 25.93 -30.88
C THR A 344 18.38 26.41 -31.23
N LEU A 345 18.55 26.96 -32.44
CA LEU A 345 19.83 27.51 -32.91
C LEU A 345 19.82 29.04 -32.91
N SER A 346 20.19 29.64 -31.78
CA SER A 346 20.17 31.09 -31.58
C SER A 346 21.55 31.75 -31.75
N LYS A 347 21.56 33.05 -32.04
CA LYS A 347 22.78 33.85 -32.14
C LYS A 347 22.58 35.12 -31.32
N ASN A 348 23.28 35.20 -30.20
CA ASN A 348 23.15 36.29 -29.24
C ASN A 348 24.13 37.43 -29.57
N SER A 349 23.75 38.66 -29.21
CA SER A 349 24.63 39.83 -29.20
C SER A 349 24.32 40.66 -27.96
N ALA A 350 25.25 40.74 -27.01
CA ALA A 350 25.07 41.50 -25.78
C ALA A 350 25.64 42.93 -25.92
N SER A 351 24.92 43.95 -25.44
CA SER A 351 25.48 45.30 -25.30
C SER A 351 25.00 45.94 -23.99
N GLY A 352 25.94 46.32 -23.11
CA GLY A 352 25.64 46.89 -21.78
C GLY A 352 26.68 46.55 -20.70
N ASN A 353 26.41 46.96 -19.46
CA ASN A 353 27.30 46.73 -18.32
C ASN A 353 27.01 45.35 -17.69
N VAL A 354 27.80 44.34 -18.09
CA VAL A 354 27.64 42.90 -17.78
C VAL A 354 28.19 42.47 -16.39
N GLN A 355 28.55 43.41 -15.52
CA GLN A 355 29.14 43.11 -14.21
C GLN A 355 28.28 42.30 -13.21
N PRO A 356 26.93 42.29 -13.25
CA PRO A 356 26.15 41.42 -12.36
C PRO A 356 26.05 39.96 -12.82
N LEU A 357 26.50 39.64 -14.04
CA LEU A 357 26.38 38.31 -14.68
C LEU A 357 27.69 37.50 -14.63
N ALA A 358 28.74 38.01 -13.97
CA ALA A 358 30.10 37.45 -14.00
C ALA A 358 30.31 36.16 -13.17
N ALA A 359 29.24 35.45 -12.79
CA ALA A 359 29.32 34.20 -12.01
C ALA A 359 29.15 32.93 -12.87
N ASP A 360 28.79 33.04 -14.14
CA ASP A 360 28.68 31.91 -15.06
C ASP A 360 29.52 32.20 -16.33
N ASP A 361 30.60 31.43 -16.54
CA ASP A 361 31.53 31.56 -17.68
C ASP A 361 30.90 31.23 -19.06
N ARG A 362 29.56 31.13 -19.13
CA ARG A 362 28.81 30.64 -20.29
C ARG A 362 28.32 31.72 -21.26
N ASP A 363 28.38 32.99 -20.89
CA ASP A 363 27.79 34.09 -21.70
C ASP A 363 28.82 35.13 -22.15
N THR A 364 29.56 34.82 -23.21
CA THR A 364 30.21 35.82 -24.08
C THR A 364 29.88 35.55 -25.54
N ASP A 365 29.55 36.61 -26.30
CA ASP A 365 29.13 36.65 -27.72
C ASP A 365 29.38 35.34 -28.52
N GLY A 366 28.36 34.48 -28.58
CA GLY A 366 28.45 33.16 -29.20
C GLY A 366 27.15 32.68 -29.83
N PHE A 367 27.28 31.79 -30.82
CA PHE A 367 26.16 31.03 -31.38
C PHE A 367 25.71 29.99 -30.34
N LEU A 368 24.50 30.13 -29.81
CA LEU A 368 23.96 29.30 -28.74
C LEU A 368 23.03 28.27 -29.38
N SER A 369 23.47 27.02 -29.37
CA SER A 369 22.72 25.90 -29.92
C SER A 369 22.21 25.04 -28.77
N GLU A 370 20.91 25.09 -28.52
CA GLU A 370 20.21 24.28 -27.52
C GLU A 370 19.32 23.25 -28.19
N GLY A 371 18.94 22.23 -27.47
CA GLY A 371 17.97 21.25 -27.93
C GLY A 371 17.50 20.35 -26.81
N ARG A 372 16.48 19.55 -27.12
CA ARG A 372 15.94 18.51 -26.27
C ARG A 372 15.52 17.34 -27.13
N LEU A 373 15.94 16.15 -26.74
CA LEU A 373 15.47 14.90 -27.30
C LEU A 373 14.77 14.15 -26.18
N ALA A 374 13.49 13.88 -26.36
CA ALA A 374 12.71 13.08 -25.44
C ALA A 374 12.01 11.96 -26.20
N PHE A 375 11.92 10.77 -25.64
CA PHE A 375 11.07 9.72 -26.17
C PHE A 375 10.54 8.81 -25.06
N TYR A 376 9.42 8.17 -25.35
CA TYR A 376 8.85 7.07 -24.60
C TYR A 376 8.48 5.97 -25.58
N LEU A 377 8.89 4.75 -25.27
CA LEU A 377 8.74 3.55 -26.08
C LEU A 377 8.24 2.42 -25.19
N LYS A 378 7.11 1.81 -25.56
CA LYS A 378 6.63 0.55 -24.98
C LYS A 378 6.40 -0.46 -26.09
N GLY A 379 7.13 -1.56 -26.06
CA GLY A 379 7.08 -2.57 -27.10
C GLY A 379 6.98 -3.98 -26.53
N LYS A 380 6.07 -4.80 -27.05
CA LYS A 380 5.98 -6.23 -26.74
C LYS A 380 6.39 -7.05 -27.95
N MET A 381 7.26 -8.03 -27.75
CA MET A 381 7.77 -8.91 -28.80
C MET A 381 7.56 -10.39 -28.45
N ARG A 382 6.98 -11.14 -29.40
CA ARG A 382 6.72 -12.60 -29.28
C ARG A 382 5.85 -12.97 -28.07
N GLY A 383 5.01 -12.07 -27.57
CA GLY A 383 4.21 -12.25 -26.36
C GLY A 383 5.03 -12.41 -25.06
N LYS A 384 6.35 -12.25 -25.12
CA LYS A 384 7.27 -12.62 -24.03
C LYS A 384 8.09 -11.44 -23.52
N TYR A 385 8.72 -10.70 -24.43
CA TYR A 385 9.62 -9.60 -24.07
C TYR A 385 8.85 -8.30 -24.07
N LEU A 386 8.74 -7.64 -22.93
CA LEU A 386 8.20 -6.28 -22.81
C LEU A 386 9.36 -5.30 -22.59
N VAL A 387 9.54 -4.38 -23.52
CA VAL A 387 10.51 -3.29 -23.45
C VAL A 387 9.77 -2.01 -23.11
N THR A 388 10.18 -1.33 -22.05
CA THR A 388 9.74 0.02 -21.71
C THR A 388 10.97 0.91 -21.65
N ALA A 389 11.08 1.89 -22.53
CA ALA A 389 12.21 2.80 -22.57
C ALA A 389 11.72 4.24 -22.58
N GLN A 390 12.34 5.09 -21.78
CA GLN A 390 12.11 6.52 -21.80
C GLN A 390 13.46 7.21 -21.75
N ALA A 391 13.64 8.28 -22.51
CA ALA A 391 14.78 9.14 -22.30
C ALA A 391 14.39 10.59 -22.53
N ASP A 392 14.95 11.50 -21.75
CA ASP A 392 14.69 12.94 -21.87
C ASP A 392 15.96 13.69 -21.53
N THR A 393 16.61 14.28 -22.55
CA THR A 393 17.85 15.04 -22.37
C THR A 393 17.66 16.32 -21.58
N GLN A 394 16.41 16.75 -21.38
CA GLN A 394 16.02 18.10 -20.96
C GLN A 394 16.54 19.17 -21.94
N ASP A 395 16.16 20.42 -21.74
CA ASP A 395 16.60 21.55 -22.57
C ASP A 395 18.05 21.94 -22.20
N ARG A 396 19.00 21.71 -23.13
CA ARG A 396 20.44 21.95 -22.92
C ARG A 396 21.16 22.35 -24.20
N GLU A 397 22.33 22.99 -24.08
CA GLU A 397 23.21 23.21 -25.23
C GLU A 397 23.53 21.88 -25.94
N LEU A 398 23.53 21.83 -27.27
CA LEU A 398 23.72 20.63 -28.09
C LEU A 398 25.02 19.88 -27.74
N LYS A 399 26.09 20.62 -27.38
CA LYS A 399 27.37 20.02 -26.93
C LYS A 399 27.29 19.31 -25.57
N TYR A 400 26.28 19.62 -24.75
CA TYR A 400 26.04 19.04 -23.44
C TYR A 400 24.76 18.20 -23.37
N LEU A 401 24.03 18.04 -24.48
CA LEU A 401 22.75 17.35 -24.56
C LEU A 401 22.80 15.92 -23.98
N PHE A 402 23.91 15.22 -24.21
CA PHE A 402 24.16 13.87 -23.69
C PHE A 402 25.21 13.81 -22.58
N ARG A 403 25.65 14.97 -22.07
CA ARG A 403 26.60 15.02 -20.95
C ARG A 403 25.89 14.61 -19.66
N ASP A 404 26.53 13.73 -18.90
CA ASP A 404 26.01 13.22 -17.62
C ASP A 404 24.62 12.56 -17.74
N PHE A 405 24.29 12.02 -18.93
CA PHE A 405 22.97 11.47 -19.26
C PHE A 405 22.57 10.27 -18.41
N SER A 406 23.57 9.54 -17.89
CA SER A 406 23.41 8.40 -17.01
C SER A 406 23.35 8.75 -15.52
N ARG A 407 23.49 10.03 -15.14
CA ARG A 407 23.43 10.47 -13.74
C ARG A 407 21.98 10.69 -13.31
N ALA A 408 21.67 10.41 -12.05
CA ALA A 408 20.41 10.87 -11.48
C ALA A 408 20.48 12.39 -11.28
N ASP A 409 19.32 13.03 -11.41
CA ASP A 409 19.18 14.47 -11.23
C ASP A 409 18.28 14.68 -10.01
N ALA A 410 18.90 14.71 -8.84
CA ALA A 410 18.24 15.13 -7.60
C ALA A 410 17.83 16.62 -7.63
N GLN A 411 18.26 17.37 -8.64
CA GLN A 411 17.97 18.79 -8.90
C GLN A 411 16.52 19.17 -9.17
N ASP A 412 15.66 18.21 -9.50
CA ASP A 412 14.35 18.53 -10.06
C ASP A 412 13.31 18.87 -8.97
N VAL A 413 13.59 19.97 -8.24
CA VAL A 413 12.74 20.60 -7.22
C VAL A 413 11.33 20.86 -7.75
N PHE A 414 11.14 20.95 -9.06
CA PHE A 414 9.85 21.16 -9.70
C PHE A 414 9.13 19.86 -10.08
N ARG A 415 9.84 18.74 -10.31
CA ARG A 415 9.24 17.39 -10.23
C ARG A 415 8.87 16.98 -8.80
N ARG A 416 9.56 17.51 -7.78
CA ARG A 416 9.34 17.20 -6.36
C ARG A 416 8.17 17.96 -5.71
N LEU A 417 7.62 18.95 -6.42
CA LEU A 417 6.47 19.75 -6.00
C LEU A 417 5.12 19.21 -6.47
N ASP A 418 5.09 18.00 -7.04
CA ASP A 418 3.99 17.60 -7.88
C ASP A 418 3.16 16.42 -7.35
N PRO A 419 1.87 16.63 -7.08
CA PRO A 419 0.93 15.54 -6.96
C PRO A 419 0.16 15.20 -8.26
N ASP A 420 0.26 15.99 -9.35
CA ASP A 420 -0.29 15.72 -10.70
C ASP A 420 0.29 16.72 -11.73
N LEU A 421 1.34 16.35 -12.48
CA LEU A 421 2.30 17.26 -13.20
C LEU A 421 1.68 18.13 -14.31
N TYR A 422 0.36 18.06 -14.44
CA TYR A 422 -0.49 18.78 -15.35
C TYR A 422 -1.64 19.49 -14.61
N TYR A 423 -2.70 19.83 -15.34
CA TYR A 423 -3.94 20.26 -14.70
C TYR A 423 -4.50 19.08 -13.89
N PRO A 424 -4.95 19.28 -12.63
CA PRO A 424 -5.51 18.21 -11.80
C PRO A 424 -6.71 17.48 -12.44
N VAL A 425 -7.31 18.06 -13.47
CA VAL A 425 -8.35 17.44 -14.29
C VAL A 425 -8.29 17.96 -15.72
N TYR A 426 -8.59 17.11 -16.70
CA TYR A 426 -8.56 17.43 -18.14
C TYR A 426 -9.92 17.55 -18.82
N GLY A 427 -11.01 17.19 -18.13
CA GLY A 427 -12.38 17.35 -18.63
C GLY A 427 -12.99 16.11 -19.28
N ASP A 428 -12.17 15.12 -19.64
CA ASP A 428 -12.57 13.91 -20.41
C ASP A 428 -12.53 12.61 -19.59
N ASP A 429 -12.48 12.72 -18.26
CA ASP A 429 -12.36 11.61 -17.31
C ASP A 429 -11.10 10.74 -17.54
N SER A 430 -10.07 11.30 -18.20
CA SER A 430 -8.77 10.67 -18.31
C SER A 430 -8.06 10.64 -16.96
N THR A 431 -7.47 9.49 -16.64
CA THR A 431 -6.56 9.34 -15.51
C THR A 431 -5.12 9.47 -16.00
N THR A 432 -4.34 10.34 -15.38
CA THR A 432 -2.90 10.38 -15.59
C THR A 432 -2.24 9.26 -14.81
N TYR A 433 -1.41 8.48 -15.50
CA TYR A 433 -0.60 7.45 -14.87
C TYR A 433 0.83 7.55 -15.42
N ARG A 434 1.80 7.36 -14.54
CA ARG A 434 3.21 7.41 -14.87
C ARG A 434 3.76 5.99 -14.96
N ASP A 435 3.97 5.52 -16.20
CA ASP A 435 4.45 4.15 -16.45
C ASP A 435 5.93 3.95 -16.07
N VAL A 436 6.69 5.04 -15.96
CA VAL A 436 8.11 5.05 -15.66
C VAL A 436 8.42 6.07 -14.57
N ASP A 437 8.82 5.56 -13.40
CA ASP A 437 9.43 6.38 -12.37
C ASP A 437 10.96 6.28 -12.41
N THR A 438 11.62 7.40 -12.71
CA THR A 438 13.07 7.48 -12.95
C THR A 438 13.63 8.79 -12.44
N GLN A 439 14.71 8.74 -11.66
CA GLN A 439 15.43 9.91 -11.14
C GLN A 439 16.45 10.47 -12.12
N GLY A 440 16.77 9.77 -13.21
CA GLY A 440 17.66 10.29 -14.24
C GLY A 440 17.02 10.34 -15.62
N ARG A 441 17.82 10.81 -16.58
CA ARG A 441 17.39 11.13 -17.95
C ARG A 441 17.16 9.93 -18.85
N LEU A 442 17.53 8.73 -18.40
CA LEU A 442 17.37 7.48 -19.13
C LEU A 442 16.66 6.45 -18.27
N TYR A 443 15.69 5.78 -18.87
CA TYR A 443 15.06 4.60 -18.34
C TYR A 443 14.98 3.54 -19.42
N LEU A 444 15.35 2.31 -19.09
CA LEU A 444 15.20 1.17 -19.98
C LEU A 444 14.90 -0.06 -19.13
N ARG A 445 13.68 -0.56 -19.22
CA ARG A 445 13.25 -1.82 -18.62
C ARG A 445 12.98 -2.85 -19.71
N VAL A 446 13.49 -4.06 -19.53
CA VAL A 446 13.16 -5.23 -20.33
C VAL A 446 12.69 -6.32 -19.39
N ASP A 447 11.41 -6.68 -19.47
CA ASP A 447 10.80 -7.75 -18.70
C ASP A 447 10.61 -8.98 -19.61
N TRP A 448 10.95 -10.17 -19.12
CA TRP A 448 10.67 -11.43 -19.80
C TRP A 448 10.50 -12.57 -18.81
N ASP A 449 9.47 -13.39 -19.00
CA ASP A 449 9.12 -14.46 -18.06
C ASP A 449 8.98 -13.90 -16.62
N GLN A 450 9.95 -14.19 -15.74
CA GLN A 450 10.07 -13.64 -14.37
C GLN A 450 11.43 -12.97 -14.14
N SER A 451 12.05 -12.51 -15.23
CA SER A 451 13.32 -11.81 -15.24
C SER A 451 13.13 -10.38 -15.72
N GLN A 452 14.00 -9.50 -15.26
CA GLN A 452 13.97 -8.07 -15.53
C GLN A 452 15.39 -7.54 -15.65
N ALA A 453 15.66 -6.76 -16.69
CA ALA A 453 16.83 -5.91 -16.81
C ALA A 453 16.35 -4.46 -16.82
N LEU A 454 16.98 -3.60 -16.04
CA LEU A 454 16.53 -2.24 -15.80
C LEU A 454 17.71 -1.29 -15.76
N TRP A 455 17.61 -0.17 -16.47
CA TRP A 455 18.35 1.05 -16.20
C TRP A 455 17.32 2.07 -15.71
N GLY A 456 17.44 2.56 -14.48
CA GLY A 456 16.39 3.37 -13.85
C GLY A 456 16.45 3.30 -12.32
N ASN A 457 15.36 3.71 -11.66
CA ASN A 457 15.20 3.51 -10.23
C ASN A 457 14.94 2.03 -9.94
N PHE A 458 15.67 1.41 -9.02
CA PHE A 458 15.47 0.02 -8.61
C PHE A 458 15.71 -0.15 -7.11
N ALA A 459 14.97 -1.07 -6.49
CA ALA A 459 15.30 -1.59 -5.17
C ALA A 459 16.29 -2.74 -5.33
N THR A 460 17.43 -2.72 -4.62
CA THR A 460 18.44 -3.79 -4.68
C THR A 460 17.84 -5.14 -4.27
N GLY A 461 16.89 -5.14 -3.32
CA GLY A 461 16.04 -6.28 -2.98
C GLY A 461 16.81 -7.55 -2.60
N ILE A 462 17.98 -7.41 -1.96
CA ILE A 462 18.75 -8.55 -1.47
C ILE A 462 18.27 -8.88 -0.05
N THR A 463 17.39 -9.88 0.05
CA THR A 463 16.72 -10.27 1.32
C THR A 463 16.73 -11.80 1.57
N GLY A 464 17.42 -12.58 0.74
CA GLY A 464 17.35 -14.05 0.75
C GLY A 464 18.09 -14.75 1.90
N THR A 465 18.81 -14.00 2.73
CA THR A 465 19.62 -14.44 3.88
C THR A 465 19.28 -13.57 5.08
N GLU A 466 19.57 -14.02 6.30
CA GLU A 466 19.30 -13.25 7.53
C GLU A 466 20.27 -12.07 7.65
N TYR A 467 21.58 -12.35 7.56
CA TYR A 467 22.66 -11.38 7.74
C TYR A 467 23.21 -10.81 6.42
N GLY A 468 22.99 -11.48 5.29
CA GLY A 468 23.45 -11.02 3.97
C GLY A 468 22.52 -10.01 3.28
N GLN A 469 21.70 -9.27 4.03
CA GLN A 469 20.68 -8.37 3.47
C GLN A 469 21.27 -7.02 3.05
N TYR A 470 20.83 -6.52 1.89
CA TYR A 470 21.16 -5.18 1.43
C TYR A 470 19.99 -4.63 0.61
N VAL A 471 19.26 -3.70 1.20
CA VAL A 471 18.06 -3.10 0.62
C VAL A 471 18.27 -1.59 0.56
N ARG A 472 18.43 -1.08 -0.65
CA ARG A 472 18.50 0.35 -0.97
C ARG A 472 17.71 0.63 -2.24
N SER A 473 17.27 1.88 -2.38
CA SER A 473 16.56 2.37 -3.55
C SER A 473 17.48 3.28 -4.35
N LEU A 474 18.01 2.80 -5.48
CA LEU A 474 19.10 3.46 -6.22
C LEU A 474 18.71 3.72 -7.68
N TYR A 475 19.35 4.69 -8.32
CA TYR A 475 19.23 4.92 -9.77
C TYR A 475 20.47 4.42 -10.51
N GLY A 476 20.31 3.50 -11.46
CA GLY A 476 21.40 2.91 -12.22
C GLY A 476 20.98 1.65 -12.97
N GLY A 477 21.92 0.75 -13.21
CA GLY A 477 21.67 -0.53 -13.88
C GLY A 477 21.41 -1.67 -12.88
N ALA A 478 20.37 -2.46 -13.12
CA ALA A 478 20.05 -3.68 -12.38
C ALA A 478 19.60 -4.81 -13.31
N LEU A 479 19.92 -6.04 -12.94
CA LEU A 479 19.47 -7.27 -13.58
C LEU A 479 18.97 -8.21 -12.49
N ASN A 480 17.71 -8.63 -12.59
CA ASN A 480 17.13 -9.71 -11.81
C ASN A 480 16.76 -10.83 -12.77
N TRP A 481 17.53 -11.92 -12.75
CA TRP A 481 17.33 -13.06 -13.62
C TRP A 481 16.96 -14.30 -12.81
N ARG A 482 15.99 -15.05 -13.32
CA ARG A 482 15.46 -16.28 -12.74
C ARG A 482 15.27 -17.33 -13.82
N SER A 483 15.71 -18.56 -13.58
CA SER A 483 15.45 -19.69 -14.48
C SER A 483 13.99 -20.14 -14.45
N LEU A 484 13.46 -20.57 -15.60
CA LEU A 484 12.13 -21.21 -15.69
C LEU A 484 12.10 -22.60 -15.05
N SER A 485 13.24 -23.30 -15.01
CA SER A 485 13.33 -24.58 -14.31
C SER A 485 13.28 -24.36 -12.81
N ALA A 486 12.46 -25.16 -12.14
CA ALA A 486 12.30 -25.15 -10.69
C ALA A 486 12.66 -26.52 -10.09
N THR A 487 12.92 -26.54 -8.79
CA THR A 487 12.99 -27.76 -7.98
C THR A 487 11.59 -28.37 -7.83
N PRO A 488 11.45 -29.62 -7.36
CA PRO A 488 10.14 -30.22 -7.08
C PRO A 488 9.29 -29.42 -6.06
N LEU A 489 9.92 -28.58 -5.25
CA LEU A 489 9.25 -27.69 -4.29
C LEU A 489 8.86 -26.33 -4.89
N GLY A 490 9.23 -26.08 -6.15
CA GLY A 490 8.86 -24.90 -6.90
C GLY A 490 9.86 -23.75 -6.86
N GLU A 491 11.04 -23.93 -6.24
CA GLU A 491 12.09 -22.90 -6.22
C GLU A 491 12.86 -22.87 -7.55
N ALA A 492 13.13 -21.68 -8.09
CA ALA A 492 13.92 -21.56 -9.31
C ALA A 492 15.34 -22.11 -9.13
N ARG A 493 15.80 -22.92 -10.10
CA ARG A 493 17.13 -23.56 -10.05
C ARG A 493 18.28 -22.55 -10.07
N SER A 494 18.13 -21.44 -10.75
CA SER A 494 19.15 -20.40 -10.86
C SER A 494 18.53 -19.03 -10.67
N GLN A 495 19.16 -18.21 -9.84
CA GLN A 495 18.80 -16.82 -9.60
C GLN A 495 20.06 -15.96 -9.60
N LEU A 496 20.01 -14.82 -10.26
CA LEU A 496 21.08 -13.85 -10.31
C LEU A 496 20.51 -12.44 -10.20
N LYS A 497 20.91 -11.72 -9.17
CA LYS A 497 20.70 -10.27 -9.03
C LYS A 497 22.04 -9.57 -9.19
N VAL A 498 22.11 -8.56 -10.04
CA VAL A 498 23.30 -7.71 -10.21
C VAL A 498 22.82 -6.27 -10.29
N PHE A 499 23.54 -5.35 -9.67
CA PHE A 499 23.25 -3.93 -9.77
C PHE A 499 24.50 -3.07 -9.71
N GLY A 500 24.39 -1.85 -10.23
CA GLY A 500 25.41 -0.82 -10.19
C GLY A 500 24.78 0.56 -10.37
N SER A 501 25.16 1.49 -9.51
CA SER A 501 24.59 2.84 -9.43
C SER A 501 25.66 3.82 -8.94
N GLU A 502 25.61 5.06 -9.40
CA GLU A 502 26.35 6.14 -8.75
C GLU A 502 25.58 6.55 -7.48
N ALA A 503 26.25 6.57 -6.33
CA ALA A 503 25.67 6.91 -5.04
C ALA A 503 25.38 8.42 -5.01
N GLN A 504 24.10 8.77 -5.18
CA GLN A 504 23.61 10.15 -5.22
C GLN A 504 22.61 10.46 -4.08
N SER A 505 22.39 9.48 -3.20
CA SER A 505 21.55 9.54 -2.00
C SER A 505 22.21 8.78 -0.83
N ALA A 506 21.74 9.06 0.38
CA ALA A 506 22.14 8.39 1.60
C ALA A 506 20.97 7.59 2.20
N PRO A 507 21.24 6.42 2.81
CA PRO A 507 20.21 5.61 3.43
C PRO A 507 19.78 6.20 4.79
N GLY A 508 18.48 6.17 5.06
CA GLY A 508 17.88 6.50 6.36
C GLY A 508 17.02 5.34 6.89
N HIS A 509 17.02 5.17 8.20
CA HIS A 509 16.20 4.17 8.89
C HIS A 509 15.55 4.79 10.14
N SER A 510 14.25 4.62 10.30
CA SER A 510 13.49 5.13 11.45
C SER A 510 12.50 4.11 12.00
N GLU A 511 12.51 3.90 13.32
CA GLU A 511 11.61 3.02 14.06
C GLU A 511 10.65 3.85 14.95
N PHE A 512 9.37 3.51 14.94
CA PHE A 512 8.34 4.21 15.74
C PHE A 512 7.54 3.26 16.62
N LEU A 513 7.24 3.70 17.84
CA LEU A 513 6.17 3.13 18.66
C LEU A 513 4.81 3.75 18.26
N GLY A 514 3.72 3.00 18.41
CA GLY A 514 2.35 3.50 18.13
C GLY A 514 1.96 4.67 19.05
N THR A 515 1.51 5.80 18.48
CA THR A 515 1.18 7.03 19.23
C THR A 515 -0.32 7.32 19.36
N GLY A 516 -1.16 6.52 18.71
CA GLY A 516 -2.61 6.73 18.59
C GLY A 516 -3.04 7.77 17.54
N GLY A 517 -2.11 8.46 16.89
CA GLY A 517 -2.36 9.37 15.76
C GLY A 517 -1.93 8.77 14.41
N SER A 518 -2.34 9.39 13.31
CA SER A 518 -1.92 8.99 11.96
C SER A 518 -0.62 9.62 11.48
N LEU A 519 -0.18 10.73 12.07
CA LEU A 519 0.93 11.53 11.58
C LEU A 519 2.27 11.15 12.25
N TYR A 520 3.27 10.85 11.42
CA TYR A 520 4.65 10.54 11.78
C TYR A 520 5.63 11.38 10.96
N TYR A 521 6.72 11.83 11.57
CA TYR A 521 7.82 12.51 10.91
C TYR A 521 9.02 11.56 10.81
N LEU A 522 9.69 11.47 9.66
CA LEU A 522 10.96 10.75 9.49
C LEU A 522 12.13 11.66 9.87
N ARG A 523 13.28 11.07 10.21
CA ARG A 523 14.45 11.84 10.67
C ARG A 523 15.00 12.81 9.63
N HIS A 524 14.92 12.50 8.35
CA HIS A 524 15.44 13.36 7.28
C HIS A 524 14.29 13.91 6.42
N THR A 525 14.46 15.14 5.94
CA THR A 525 13.66 15.73 4.85
C THR A 525 14.34 15.45 3.51
N ASP A 526 13.76 15.93 2.41
CA ASP A 526 14.29 15.75 1.06
C ASP A 526 14.53 14.26 0.73
N LEU A 527 13.52 13.45 1.04
CA LEU A 527 13.48 12.06 0.67
C LEU A 527 13.44 11.91 -0.84
N LEU A 528 13.97 10.79 -1.29
CA LEU A 528 13.92 10.37 -2.66
C LEU A 528 12.54 9.73 -2.91
N PRO A 529 11.67 10.29 -3.77
CA PRO A 529 10.32 9.76 -3.95
C PRO A 529 10.28 8.29 -4.37
N GLY A 530 9.38 7.52 -3.74
CA GLY A 530 9.19 6.09 -3.97
C GLY A 530 10.36 5.22 -3.48
N SER A 531 11.23 5.78 -2.62
CA SER A 531 12.35 5.04 -2.02
C SER A 531 11.99 4.31 -0.73
N GLU A 532 10.90 4.72 -0.10
CA GLU A 532 10.46 4.31 1.22
C GLU A 532 9.94 2.87 1.26
N GLN A 533 10.22 2.18 2.36
CA GLN A 533 9.65 0.88 2.68
C GLN A 533 9.15 0.91 4.12
N VAL A 534 7.83 0.94 4.27
CA VAL A 534 7.14 1.00 5.55
C VAL A 534 6.72 -0.40 5.98
N VAL A 535 7.09 -0.81 7.20
CA VAL A 535 6.90 -2.17 7.71
C VAL A 535 6.39 -2.14 9.14
N LEU A 536 5.34 -2.90 9.43
CA LEU A 536 4.91 -3.22 10.78
C LEU A 536 5.60 -4.51 11.26
N GLU A 537 6.28 -4.45 12.40
CA GLU A 537 7.00 -5.58 13.00
C GLU A 537 6.45 -5.92 14.40
N VAL A 538 6.22 -7.21 14.65
CA VAL A 538 5.89 -7.76 15.98
C VAL A 538 7.13 -8.42 16.55
N ARG A 539 7.58 -7.99 17.73
CA ARG A 539 8.85 -8.42 18.34
C ARG A 539 8.66 -9.04 19.73
N ASP A 540 9.36 -10.15 19.97
CA ASP A 540 9.47 -10.79 21.29
C ASP A 540 10.26 -9.90 22.25
N ARG A 541 9.67 -9.63 23.42
CA ARG A 541 10.22 -8.71 24.43
C ARG A 541 11.34 -9.30 25.27
N THR A 542 11.54 -10.62 25.23
CA THR A 542 12.56 -11.33 26.01
C THR A 542 13.79 -11.68 25.19
N THR A 543 13.61 -11.88 23.89
CA THR A 543 14.68 -12.28 22.97
C THR A 543 14.98 -11.25 21.89
N GLY A 544 14.16 -10.20 21.74
CA GLY A 544 14.28 -9.22 20.67
C GLY A 544 13.98 -9.79 19.28
N ARG A 545 13.49 -11.03 19.21
CA ARG A 545 13.25 -11.78 17.98
C ARG A 545 12.00 -11.27 17.26
N THR A 546 12.07 -11.09 15.95
CA THR A 546 10.89 -10.79 15.13
C THR A 546 9.97 -12.01 15.05
N GLU A 547 8.72 -11.88 15.49
CA GLU A 547 7.68 -12.92 15.42
C GLU A 547 6.86 -12.82 14.13
N THR A 548 6.54 -11.61 13.69
CA THR A 548 5.74 -11.38 12.47
C THR A 548 6.09 -10.03 11.86
N ARG A 549 5.98 -9.92 10.53
CA ARG A 549 6.26 -8.70 9.77
C ARG A 549 5.24 -8.50 8.67
N ALA A 550 4.74 -7.28 8.49
CA ALA A 550 3.82 -6.89 7.42
C ALA A 550 4.28 -5.59 6.74
N THR A 551 4.43 -5.59 5.42
CA THR A 551 4.74 -4.38 4.65
C THR A 551 3.46 -3.58 4.40
N LEU A 552 3.51 -2.27 4.58
CA LEU A 552 2.40 -1.35 4.29
C LEU A 552 2.53 -0.78 2.87
N GLN A 553 1.40 -0.46 2.23
CA GLN A 553 1.35 0.07 0.86
C GLN A 553 0.96 1.56 0.81
N GLU A 554 1.71 2.36 0.05
CA GLU A 554 1.40 3.78 -0.19
C GLU A 554 0.05 3.93 -0.93
N GLY A 555 -0.73 4.95 -0.60
CA GLY A 555 -2.06 5.23 -1.14
C GLY A 555 -3.18 4.33 -0.58
N VAL A 556 -2.84 3.26 0.14
CA VAL A 556 -3.79 2.33 0.77
C VAL A 556 -3.66 2.37 2.29
N ASP A 557 -2.46 2.10 2.81
CA ASP A 557 -2.17 2.03 4.23
C ASP A 557 -1.56 3.34 4.77
N TYR A 558 -0.88 4.11 3.91
CA TYR A 558 -0.28 5.39 4.27
C TYR A 558 -0.14 6.34 3.08
N GLU A 559 0.13 7.61 3.37
CA GLU A 559 0.59 8.63 2.42
C GLU A 559 1.92 9.21 2.90
N ILE A 560 2.81 9.56 1.98
CA ILE A 560 4.10 10.18 2.31
C ILE A 560 4.24 11.53 1.62
N ASP A 561 4.92 12.46 2.29
CA ASP A 561 5.43 13.70 1.73
C ASP A 561 6.96 13.58 1.71
N ASP A 562 7.52 13.33 0.53
CA ASP A 562 8.95 13.08 0.36
C ASP A 562 9.80 14.31 0.67
N LEU A 563 9.32 15.49 0.31
CA LEU A 563 10.04 16.74 0.57
C LEU A 563 10.18 16.95 2.08
N GLN A 564 9.11 16.70 2.82
CA GLN A 564 9.05 16.95 4.26
C GLN A 564 9.47 15.77 5.12
N GLY A 565 9.65 14.59 4.51
CA GLY A 565 9.85 13.34 5.23
C GLY A 565 8.71 13.04 6.20
N ARG A 566 7.45 13.11 5.75
CA ARG A 566 6.28 12.96 6.61
C ARG A 566 5.37 11.83 6.16
N LEU A 567 4.99 10.97 7.08
CA LEU A 567 4.17 9.78 6.85
C LEU A 567 2.80 9.94 7.55
N ILE A 568 1.70 9.74 6.82
CA ILE A 568 0.33 9.80 7.34
C ILE A 568 -0.32 8.42 7.13
N LEU A 569 -0.49 7.64 8.21
CA LEU A 569 -1.18 6.36 8.17
C LEU A 569 -2.69 6.54 7.95
N THR A 570 -3.32 5.64 7.19
CA THR A 570 -4.78 5.64 7.04
C THR A 570 -5.50 5.13 8.28
N ARG A 571 -4.83 4.31 9.11
CA ARG A 571 -5.31 3.80 10.40
C ARG A 571 -4.27 3.96 11.51
N PRO A 572 -4.67 4.29 12.76
CA PRO A 572 -3.74 4.42 13.88
C PRO A 572 -3.19 3.05 14.33
N LEU A 573 -1.96 3.05 14.85
CA LEU A 573 -1.23 1.83 15.24
C LEU A 573 -1.48 1.44 16.71
N ALA A 574 -1.80 0.16 16.97
CA ALA A 574 -1.94 -0.42 18.32
C ALA A 574 -0.60 -0.93 18.88
N GLN A 575 -0.47 -1.01 20.21
CA GLN A 575 0.84 -1.23 20.88
C GLN A 575 1.20 -2.71 21.19
N LEU A 576 0.24 -3.65 21.32
CA LEU A 576 0.53 -5.02 21.82
C LEU A 576 -0.29 -6.13 21.13
N THR A 577 0.27 -7.35 21.00
CA THR A 577 -0.45 -8.60 20.62
C THR A 577 0.10 -9.82 21.39
N ARG A 578 -0.66 -10.92 21.54
CA ARG A 578 -0.19 -12.16 22.22
C ARG A 578 -0.69 -13.47 21.57
N GLU A 579 -0.76 -13.52 20.26
CA GLU A 579 -1.15 -14.76 19.59
C GLU A 579 0.08 -15.70 19.45
N ASN A 580 -0.09 -17.00 19.76
CA ASN A 580 0.83 -18.13 19.43
C ASN A 580 2.05 -18.48 20.34
N VAL A 581 2.06 -18.17 21.65
CA VAL A 581 3.14 -18.64 22.58
C VAL A 581 2.95 -20.13 22.98
N ARG A 582 4.01 -20.96 22.90
CA ARG A 582 4.00 -22.43 23.14
C ARG A 582 4.60 -22.90 24.49
N SER A 583 4.58 -22.06 25.52
CA SER A 583 5.00 -22.42 26.89
C SER A 583 3.83 -22.22 27.87
N ILE A 584 3.75 -23.08 28.89
CA ILE A 584 2.80 -22.95 30.00
C ILE A 584 3.46 -22.42 31.28
N THR A 585 4.80 -22.41 31.35
CA THR A 585 5.52 -21.67 32.39
C THR A 585 5.51 -20.18 32.08
N ARG A 586 5.58 -19.35 33.13
CA ARG A 586 5.59 -17.91 32.99
C ARG A 586 6.67 -17.30 33.85
N ASP A 587 7.44 -16.37 33.28
CA ASP A 587 8.42 -15.58 34.01
C ASP A 587 7.76 -14.44 34.79
N MET A 588 6.61 -13.97 34.27
CA MET A 588 5.76 -12.96 34.88
C MET A 588 4.32 -13.47 35.05
N PRO A 589 3.54 -12.96 36.02
CA PRO A 589 2.15 -13.36 36.21
C PRO A 589 1.23 -13.13 34.99
N LEU A 590 1.61 -12.24 34.06
CA LEU A 590 0.98 -11.92 32.75
C LEU A 590 2.07 -11.89 31.64
N ASP A 591 1.78 -11.80 30.32
CA ASP A 591 2.81 -11.82 29.21
C ASP A 591 2.26 -11.31 27.83
N GLY A 592 3.12 -10.88 26.85
CA GLY A 592 2.77 -10.27 25.52
C GLY A 592 3.94 -9.78 24.60
N TYR A 593 3.68 -9.49 23.31
CA TYR A 593 4.63 -8.99 22.28
C TYR A 593 4.47 -7.49 21.92
N ASP A 594 5.55 -6.82 21.48
CA ASP A 594 5.59 -5.41 21.05
C ASP A 594 5.28 -5.22 19.55
N GLN A 595 4.67 -4.08 19.16
CA GLN A 595 4.45 -3.67 17.77
C GLN A 595 5.22 -2.39 17.41
N LEU A 596 6.07 -2.42 16.37
CA LEU A 596 6.88 -1.29 15.89
C LEU A 596 6.61 -0.98 14.40
N LEU A 597 6.61 0.30 14.04
CA LEU A 597 6.59 0.77 12.65
C LEU A 597 8.02 1.13 12.20
N LEU A 598 8.55 0.41 11.22
CA LEU A 598 9.89 0.60 10.66
C LEU A 598 9.78 1.26 9.29
N VAL A 599 10.63 2.24 9.01
CA VAL A 599 10.68 2.94 7.73
C VAL A 599 12.14 3.02 7.24
N ASP A 600 12.44 2.27 6.18
CA ASP A 600 13.69 2.38 5.41
C ASP A 600 13.46 3.39 4.26
N TYR A 601 14.39 4.32 3.98
CA TYR A 601 14.24 5.32 2.91
C TYR A 601 15.58 5.86 2.41
N GLU A 602 15.59 6.59 1.30
CA GLU A 602 16.76 7.31 0.79
C GLU A 602 16.52 8.82 0.82
N TYR A 603 17.53 9.60 1.14
CA TYR A 603 17.46 11.07 1.17
C TYR A 603 18.68 11.71 0.51
N VAL A 604 18.56 12.97 0.10
CA VAL A 604 19.64 13.71 -0.59
C VAL A 604 20.23 14.77 0.37
N PRO A 605 21.44 14.56 0.94
CA PRO A 605 22.04 15.53 1.84
C PRO A 605 22.34 16.88 1.14
N LEU A 606 22.27 17.98 1.90
CA LEU A 606 22.63 19.31 1.40
C LEU A 606 24.10 19.36 0.97
N GLY A 607 24.36 19.79 -0.27
CA GLY A 607 25.72 19.87 -0.83
C GLY A 607 26.33 18.52 -1.20
N PHE A 608 25.52 17.47 -1.30
CA PHE A 608 25.97 16.15 -1.72
C PHE A 608 26.30 16.13 -3.22
N SER A 609 27.59 16.09 -3.56
CA SER A 609 28.05 15.72 -4.90
C SER A 609 29.10 14.62 -4.74
N SER A 610 28.76 13.40 -5.15
CA SER A 610 29.71 12.31 -5.16
C SER A 610 29.72 11.60 -6.52
N ASP A 611 30.91 11.24 -6.99
CA ASP A 611 31.12 10.31 -8.10
C ASP A 611 31.29 8.87 -7.58
N ASP A 612 30.90 8.62 -6.32
CA ASP A 612 30.98 7.31 -5.67
C ASP A 612 30.08 6.29 -6.38
N VAL A 613 30.57 5.06 -6.49
CA VAL A 613 29.83 3.97 -7.14
C VAL A 613 29.45 2.94 -6.08
N THR A 614 28.18 2.53 -6.12
CA THR A 614 27.66 1.39 -5.38
C THR A 614 27.32 0.28 -6.36
N TYR A 615 27.81 -0.92 -6.12
CA TYR A 615 27.47 -2.07 -6.95
C TYR A 615 27.41 -3.35 -6.11
N GLY A 616 26.69 -4.33 -6.61
CA GLY A 616 26.60 -5.61 -5.93
C GLY A 616 26.00 -6.70 -6.79
N ALA A 617 26.20 -7.93 -6.35
CA ALA A 617 25.66 -9.11 -6.98
C ALA A 617 25.25 -10.14 -5.92
N ARG A 618 24.14 -10.83 -6.18
CA ARG A 618 23.72 -12.02 -5.46
C ARG A 618 23.38 -13.13 -6.45
N GLY A 619 24.06 -14.26 -6.34
CA GLY A 619 23.75 -15.47 -7.10
C GLY A 619 23.24 -16.56 -6.18
N ARG A 620 22.30 -17.39 -6.65
CA ARG A 620 21.90 -18.65 -6.01
C ARG A 620 21.69 -19.72 -7.06
N GLN A 621 22.25 -20.91 -6.84
CA GLN A 621 22.19 -22.03 -7.76
C GLN A 621 21.88 -23.33 -7.03
N TRP A 622 20.84 -24.03 -7.47
CA TRP A 622 20.54 -25.41 -7.12
C TRP A 622 21.39 -26.39 -7.95
N ILE A 623 22.18 -27.22 -7.28
CA ILE A 623 22.94 -28.34 -7.81
C ILE A 623 22.11 -29.60 -7.54
N GLY A 624 21.44 -30.10 -8.58
CA GLY A 624 20.38 -31.10 -8.42
C GLY A 624 19.13 -30.49 -7.79
N ASP A 625 18.37 -31.28 -7.03
CA ASP A 625 17.11 -30.86 -6.39
C ASP A 625 17.24 -30.58 -4.88
N HIS A 626 18.44 -30.79 -4.31
CA HIS A 626 18.64 -30.84 -2.85
C HIS A 626 19.76 -29.95 -2.31
N VAL A 627 20.60 -29.35 -3.14
CA VAL A 627 21.70 -28.50 -2.68
C VAL A 627 21.65 -27.16 -3.39
N ALA A 628 21.51 -26.06 -2.68
CA ALA A 628 21.64 -24.71 -3.21
C ALA A 628 22.85 -24.00 -2.61
N VAL A 629 23.63 -23.35 -3.46
CA VAL A 629 24.76 -22.49 -3.05
C VAL A 629 24.45 -21.07 -3.47
N GLY A 630 24.60 -20.13 -2.54
CA GLY A 630 24.40 -18.71 -2.73
C GLY A 630 25.62 -17.89 -2.33
N GLY A 631 25.74 -16.71 -2.93
CA GLY A 631 26.78 -15.74 -2.61
C GLY A 631 26.27 -14.33 -2.82
N THR A 632 26.65 -13.42 -1.93
CA THR A 632 26.32 -12.00 -1.96
C THR A 632 27.58 -11.18 -1.85
N TRP A 633 27.74 -10.18 -2.70
CA TRP A 633 28.81 -9.21 -2.62
C TRP A 633 28.26 -7.83 -2.94
N VAL A 634 28.54 -6.86 -2.08
CA VAL A 634 28.17 -5.45 -2.24
C VAL A 634 29.36 -4.59 -1.84
N GLU A 635 29.62 -3.57 -2.65
CA GLU A 635 30.59 -2.52 -2.37
C GLU A 635 29.89 -1.17 -2.56
N GLU A 636 29.96 -0.31 -1.56
CA GLU A 636 29.36 1.00 -1.53
C GLU A 636 30.43 2.03 -1.17
N ASN A 637 30.83 2.83 -2.16
CA ASN A 637 31.71 3.96 -1.89
C ASN A 637 30.90 5.11 -1.28
N ARG A 638 31.47 5.78 -0.28
CA ARG A 638 30.84 6.92 0.40
C ARG A 638 31.88 8.01 0.66
N SER A 639 31.43 9.25 0.79
CA SER A 639 32.24 10.42 1.15
C SER A 639 32.86 10.39 2.57
N GLY A 640 32.74 9.25 3.26
CA GLY A 640 33.35 8.95 4.56
C GLY A 640 34.03 7.59 4.52
N GLU A 641 33.37 6.55 5.01
CA GLU A 641 33.87 5.19 4.97
C GLU A 641 33.10 4.32 3.99
N ASN A 642 33.83 3.63 3.11
CA ASN A 642 33.23 2.69 2.16
C ASN A 642 32.65 1.50 2.91
N TYR A 643 31.39 1.20 2.63
CA TYR A 643 30.71 0.04 3.16
C TYR A 643 30.93 -1.16 2.23
N SER A 644 31.24 -2.33 2.78
CA SER A 644 31.30 -3.57 2.02
C SER A 644 30.55 -4.68 2.74
N LEU A 645 29.86 -5.53 1.98
CA LEU A 645 29.18 -6.73 2.48
C LEU A 645 29.56 -7.92 1.60
N LYS A 646 30.05 -8.99 2.23
CA LYS A 646 30.41 -10.25 1.55
C LYS A 646 29.80 -11.42 2.30
N GLY A 647 28.90 -12.15 1.66
CA GLY A 647 28.20 -13.29 2.23
C GLY A 647 28.27 -14.52 1.35
N ALA A 648 28.28 -15.69 1.98
CA ALA A 648 28.07 -16.98 1.32
C ALA A 648 26.99 -17.76 2.06
N ASP A 649 26.10 -18.43 1.33
CA ASP A 649 25.05 -19.27 1.89
C ASP A 649 25.00 -20.65 1.23
N LEU A 650 24.65 -21.67 2.01
CA LEU A 650 24.44 -23.04 1.58
C LEU A 650 23.10 -23.50 2.12
N THR A 651 22.26 -24.10 1.27
CA THR A 651 21.01 -24.74 1.67
C THR A 651 21.04 -26.19 1.20
N LEU A 652 20.98 -27.14 2.12
CA LEU A 652 20.64 -28.53 1.82
C LEU A 652 19.16 -28.71 2.10
N GLN A 653 18.37 -29.22 1.16
CA GLN A 653 16.93 -29.37 1.33
C GLN A 653 16.49 -30.75 0.85
N ALA A 654 16.07 -31.60 1.77
CA ALA A 654 15.48 -32.90 1.42
C ALA A 654 13.98 -32.78 1.12
N GLY A 655 13.31 -31.78 1.72
CA GLY A 655 11.89 -31.52 1.53
C GLY A 655 11.45 -30.15 2.06
N ARG A 656 10.14 -29.89 2.11
CA ARG A 656 9.58 -28.61 2.57
C ARG A 656 9.82 -28.40 4.07
N GLY A 657 9.76 -29.47 4.85
CA GLY A 657 9.99 -29.47 6.31
C GLY A 657 11.41 -29.85 6.73
N THR A 658 12.27 -30.25 5.79
CA THR A 658 13.61 -30.79 6.06
C THR A 658 14.70 -30.07 5.28
N TYR A 659 15.46 -29.22 5.96
CA TYR A 659 16.54 -28.44 5.39
C TYR A 659 17.68 -28.13 6.37
N LEU A 660 18.85 -27.78 5.85
CA LEU A 660 19.98 -27.24 6.58
C LEU A 660 20.46 -25.99 5.83
N LYS A 661 20.33 -24.82 6.44
CA LYS A 661 20.84 -23.55 5.94
C LYS A 661 22.09 -23.18 6.72
N MET A 662 23.09 -22.69 6.02
CA MET A 662 24.28 -22.10 6.60
C MET A 662 24.52 -20.78 5.88
N GLU A 663 24.87 -19.75 6.63
CA GLU A 663 25.32 -18.49 6.05
C GLU A 663 26.48 -17.91 6.85
N GLN A 664 27.35 -17.20 6.15
CA GLN A 664 28.41 -16.42 6.75
C GLN A 664 28.54 -15.13 5.98
N THR A 665 28.41 -14.01 6.68
CA THR A 665 28.48 -12.67 6.13
C THR A 665 29.53 -11.87 6.87
N ARG A 666 30.26 -11.01 6.15
CA ARG A 666 31.18 -10.04 6.70
C ARG A 666 30.79 -8.66 6.20
N THR A 667 30.79 -7.69 7.10
CA THR A 667 30.61 -6.28 6.77
C THR A 667 31.83 -5.47 7.21
N ASP A 668 32.16 -4.44 6.46
CA ASP A 668 33.09 -3.40 6.85
C ASP A 668 32.34 -2.06 6.73
N ALA A 669 32.46 -1.20 7.76
CA ALA A 669 31.70 0.03 8.04
C ALA A 669 30.21 -0.17 8.46
N THR A 670 29.60 0.91 8.93
CA THR A 670 28.19 0.95 9.37
C THR A 670 27.24 1.11 8.17
N ALA A 671 26.20 0.29 8.06
CA ALA A 671 25.27 0.33 6.93
C ALA A 671 24.42 1.60 6.89
N ALA A 672 23.75 1.96 7.99
CA ALA A 672 22.93 3.16 8.13
C ALA A 672 22.76 3.53 9.62
N PRO A 673 22.46 4.80 9.97
CA PRO A 673 22.06 5.16 11.32
C PRO A 673 20.62 4.70 11.63
N VAL A 674 20.40 4.16 12.83
CA VAL A 674 19.10 3.66 13.31
C VAL A 674 18.52 4.66 14.31
N PHE A 675 17.43 5.33 13.93
CA PHE A 675 16.74 6.31 14.76
C PHE A 675 15.43 5.74 15.31
N TYR A 676 15.18 5.89 16.61
CA TYR A 676 13.94 5.45 17.28
C TYR A 676 13.16 6.64 17.81
N SER A 677 11.83 6.61 17.70
CA SER A 677 10.92 7.62 18.23
C SER A 677 9.65 7.01 18.86
N ASP A 678 9.27 7.52 20.03
CA ASP A 678 8.05 7.11 20.76
C ASP A 678 6.92 8.14 20.66
N ASN A 679 7.16 9.30 20.03
CA ASN A 679 6.21 10.41 19.94
C ASN A 679 5.87 10.82 18.49
N GLY A 680 6.13 9.92 17.54
CA GLY A 680 5.76 10.11 16.14
C GLY A 680 6.74 10.97 15.35
N GLY A 681 8.02 10.97 15.73
CA GLY A 681 9.09 11.67 15.01
C GLY A 681 9.30 13.12 15.39
N LEU A 682 8.66 13.60 16.46
CA LEU A 682 8.95 14.94 17.01
C LEU A 682 10.31 14.98 17.72
N SER A 683 10.74 13.85 18.26
CA SER A 683 12.10 13.62 18.75
C SER A 683 12.61 12.22 18.41
N PHE A 684 13.93 12.10 18.27
CA PHE A 684 14.61 10.84 17.94
C PHE A 684 15.76 10.55 18.89
N ILE A 685 15.96 9.26 19.18
CA ILE A 685 17.19 8.74 19.79
C ILE A 685 17.90 7.82 18.79
N ARG A 686 19.23 7.91 18.69
CA ARG A 686 20.03 7.01 17.83
C ARG A 686 20.40 5.76 18.63
N ARG A 687 20.05 4.57 18.14
CA ARG A 687 20.29 3.29 18.85
C ARG A 687 21.64 2.66 18.55
N ASN A 688 22.16 2.79 17.33
CA ASN A 688 23.40 2.13 16.92
C ASN A 688 24.63 3.06 16.94
N PRO A 689 25.85 2.52 17.15
CA PRO A 689 27.08 3.26 16.93
C PRO A 689 27.29 3.51 15.42
N TYR A 690 27.29 4.79 15.04
CA TYR A 690 27.45 5.21 13.64
C TYR A 690 28.86 5.76 13.32
N GLU A 691 29.58 6.25 14.32
CA GLU A 691 30.86 6.94 14.13
C GLU A 691 32.05 5.97 14.19
N GLY A 692 32.91 6.02 13.15
CA GLY A 692 34.19 5.31 13.08
C GLY A 692 34.14 3.92 12.42
N ARG A 693 35.33 3.46 11.99
CA ARG A 693 35.48 2.17 11.31
C ARG A 693 35.19 0.99 12.21
N ARG A 694 34.21 0.19 11.81
CA ARG A 694 33.89 -1.11 12.39
C ARG A 694 33.88 -2.17 11.31
N SER A 695 34.27 -3.39 11.68
CA SER A 695 34.16 -4.56 10.82
C SER A 695 33.71 -5.73 11.67
N GLY A 696 32.85 -6.57 11.14
CA GLY A 696 32.38 -7.75 11.85
C GLY A 696 31.87 -8.81 10.91
N LYS A 697 31.75 -10.02 11.45
CA LYS A 697 31.16 -11.16 10.79
C LYS A 697 29.88 -11.56 11.50
N ALA A 698 28.95 -12.12 10.74
CA ALA A 698 27.78 -12.80 11.24
C ALA A 698 27.74 -14.18 10.60
N SER A 699 27.66 -15.23 11.40
CA SER A 699 27.54 -16.61 10.95
C SER A 699 26.24 -17.19 11.48
N ALA A 700 25.51 -17.93 10.66
CA ALA A 700 24.29 -18.61 11.06
C ALA A 700 24.25 -20.04 10.51
N VAL A 701 23.77 -20.97 11.31
CA VAL A 701 23.40 -22.32 10.89
C VAL A 701 22.00 -22.59 11.39
N GLU A 702 21.10 -23.05 10.53
CA GLU A 702 19.73 -23.43 10.86
C GLU A 702 19.44 -24.79 10.24
N ALA A 703 19.13 -25.78 11.07
CA ALA A 703 18.75 -27.12 10.65
C ALA A 703 17.30 -27.37 11.06
N ARG A 704 16.50 -27.93 10.15
CA ARG A 704 15.16 -28.43 10.43
C ARG A 704 15.00 -29.80 9.78
N ALA A 705 14.36 -30.74 10.46
CA ALA A 705 14.09 -32.07 9.93
C ALA A 705 12.68 -32.53 10.29
N ASN A 706 11.86 -32.86 9.30
CA ASN A 706 10.59 -33.52 9.47
C ASN A 706 10.79 -35.03 9.27
N LEU A 707 10.73 -35.81 10.36
CA LEU A 707 11.04 -37.24 10.34
C LEU A 707 10.00 -38.06 9.57
N ARG A 708 8.78 -37.56 9.43
CA ARG A 708 7.74 -38.19 8.59
C ARG A 708 8.03 -37.96 7.12
N GLU A 709 8.43 -36.73 6.76
CA GLU A 709 8.90 -36.40 5.41
C GLU A 709 10.10 -37.27 4.99
N LEU A 710 11.01 -37.55 5.93
CA LEU A 710 12.15 -38.47 5.73
C LEU A 710 11.77 -39.95 5.72
N GLY A 711 10.50 -40.29 6.02
CA GLY A 711 10.02 -41.68 6.09
C GLY A 711 10.54 -42.47 7.30
N TRP A 712 11.08 -41.80 8.31
CA TRP A 712 11.63 -42.45 9.52
C TRP A 712 10.53 -42.74 10.55
N THR A 713 9.47 -41.93 10.56
CA THR A 713 8.32 -42.08 11.47
C THR A 713 7.00 -42.04 10.70
N SER A 714 5.99 -42.75 11.21
CA SER A 714 4.61 -42.64 10.72
C SER A 714 3.85 -41.46 11.35
N GLN A 715 4.30 -41.00 12.51
CA GLN A 715 3.79 -39.83 13.22
C GLN A 715 4.59 -38.57 12.90
N ASP A 716 3.98 -37.40 13.07
CA ASP A 716 4.60 -36.12 12.77
C ASP A 716 5.66 -35.81 13.83
N TRP A 717 6.91 -35.68 13.41
CA TRP A 717 8.04 -35.28 14.26
C TRP A 717 8.86 -34.25 13.51
N SER A 718 9.03 -33.07 14.08
CA SER A 718 9.90 -32.01 13.57
C SER A 718 11.01 -31.74 14.57
N LEU A 719 12.25 -31.72 14.11
CA LEU A 719 13.43 -31.32 14.86
C LEU A 719 13.93 -29.99 14.27
N GLY A 720 14.45 -29.11 15.11
CA GLY A 720 15.04 -27.83 14.76
C GLY A 720 16.34 -27.61 15.54
N ALA A 721 17.33 -26.96 14.94
CA ALA A 721 18.52 -26.50 15.63
C ALA A 721 19.06 -25.25 14.95
N TRP A 722 19.63 -24.34 15.73
CA TRP A 722 20.24 -23.14 15.20
C TRP A 722 21.47 -22.73 16.00
N TRP A 723 22.36 -22.01 15.34
CA TRP A 723 23.53 -21.35 15.93
C TRP A 723 23.76 -20.06 15.15
N ARG A 724 23.97 -18.96 15.85
CA ARG A 724 24.21 -17.61 15.33
C ARG A 724 25.37 -17.01 16.13
N ASP A 725 26.24 -16.31 15.44
CA ASP A 725 27.38 -15.62 16.05
C ASP A 725 27.62 -14.32 15.26
N VAL A 726 27.40 -13.19 15.91
CA VAL A 726 27.41 -11.85 15.32
C VAL A 726 28.41 -10.99 16.08
N ASP A 727 29.46 -10.57 15.41
CA ASP A 727 30.47 -9.67 15.97
C ASP A 727 29.85 -8.27 16.24
N ALA A 728 30.32 -7.58 17.28
CA ALA A 728 29.89 -6.21 17.62
C ALA A 728 30.04 -5.19 16.48
N GLY A 729 31.00 -5.44 15.58
CA GLY A 729 31.27 -4.59 14.41
C GLY A 729 30.40 -4.89 13.19
N PHE A 730 29.62 -5.97 13.19
CA PHE A 730 28.75 -6.37 12.08
C PHE A 730 27.57 -5.40 11.94
N SER A 731 27.27 -4.91 10.74
CA SER A 731 26.24 -3.88 10.52
C SER A 731 25.47 -4.10 9.23
N VAL A 732 24.16 -4.27 9.36
CA VAL A 732 23.16 -4.14 8.29
C VAL A 732 22.01 -3.26 8.79
N ALA A 733 21.29 -2.58 7.90
CA ALA A 733 20.30 -1.55 8.27
C ALA A 733 19.26 -2.01 9.30
N ARG A 734 18.90 -3.30 9.30
CA ARG A 734 17.88 -3.90 10.18
C ARG A 734 18.43 -4.62 11.41
N GLN A 735 19.74 -4.82 11.50
CA GLN A 735 20.39 -5.59 12.56
C GLN A 735 21.74 -4.94 12.87
N ASP A 736 21.70 -3.97 13.78
CA ASP A 736 22.86 -3.24 14.25
C ASP A 736 22.64 -2.72 15.67
N THR A 737 23.08 -3.50 16.65
CA THR A 737 23.01 -3.14 18.08
C THR A 737 24.35 -2.64 18.63
N GLY A 738 25.43 -2.77 17.85
CA GLY A 738 26.80 -2.42 18.28
C GLY A 738 27.41 -3.33 19.34
N LEU A 739 26.78 -4.47 19.67
CA LEU A 739 27.22 -5.42 20.68
C LEU A 739 27.38 -6.82 20.06
N PRO A 740 28.33 -7.65 20.53
CA PRO A 740 28.46 -9.01 20.03
C PRO A 740 27.27 -9.84 20.53
N ILE A 741 26.69 -10.67 19.66
CA ILE A 741 25.56 -11.54 19.96
C ILE A 741 25.90 -12.97 19.55
N GLN A 742 25.86 -13.91 20.49
CA GLN A 742 25.98 -15.34 20.21
C GLN A 742 24.70 -16.04 20.65
N GLU A 743 24.03 -16.75 19.75
CA GLU A 743 22.80 -17.48 20.05
C GLU A 743 22.91 -18.92 19.56
N TYR A 744 22.49 -19.90 20.34
CA TYR A 744 22.28 -21.25 19.83
C TYR A 744 21.11 -21.93 20.51
N GLY A 745 20.52 -22.88 19.80
CA GLY A 745 19.42 -23.65 20.34
C GLY A 745 19.07 -24.87 19.52
N ALA A 746 18.23 -25.70 20.11
CA ALA A 746 17.62 -26.84 19.45
C ALA A 746 16.19 -27.00 19.96
N GLU A 747 15.30 -27.43 19.10
CA GLU A 747 13.94 -27.77 19.48
C GLU A 747 13.46 -29.04 18.78
N PHE A 748 12.43 -29.66 19.34
CA PHE A 748 11.71 -30.72 18.69
C PHE A 748 10.24 -30.65 19.06
N LEU A 749 9.38 -31.06 18.14
CA LEU A 749 7.95 -31.27 18.35
C LEU A 749 7.59 -32.62 17.73
N GLY A 750 7.11 -33.54 18.53
CA GLY A 750 6.79 -34.89 18.10
C GLY A 750 5.45 -35.36 18.64
N TYR A 751 4.69 -36.08 17.81
CA TYR A 751 3.48 -36.77 18.25
C TYR A 751 3.82 -38.24 18.50
N LEU A 752 3.71 -38.72 19.76
CA LEU A 752 3.85 -40.14 20.07
C LEU A 752 2.59 -40.93 19.67
N THR A 753 1.43 -40.29 19.82
CA THR A 753 0.11 -40.74 19.34
C THR A 753 -0.67 -39.52 18.83
N ASP A 754 -1.83 -39.72 18.19
CA ASP A 754 -2.70 -38.59 17.80
C ASP A 754 -3.16 -37.74 19.02
N ASP A 755 -3.01 -38.28 20.23
CA ASP A 755 -3.42 -37.65 21.49
C ASP A 755 -2.25 -37.14 22.33
N PHE A 756 -1.02 -37.55 22.05
CA PHE A 756 0.11 -37.23 22.92
C PHE A 756 1.23 -36.61 22.09
N SER A 757 1.59 -35.36 22.42
CA SER A 757 2.72 -34.67 21.83
C SER A 757 3.78 -34.33 22.89
N LEU A 758 5.02 -34.24 22.41
CA LEU A 758 6.18 -33.87 23.20
C LEU A 758 6.89 -32.75 22.45
N TYR A 759 7.11 -31.63 23.12
CA TYR A 759 7.86 -30.50 22.65
C TYR A 759 9.08 -30.30 23.56
N GLY A 760 10.24 -30.03 23.02
CA GLY A 760 11.39 -29.61 23.81
C GLY A 760 12.13 -28.51 23.09
N ARG A 761 12.75 -27.59 23.84
CA ARG A 761 13.59 -26.54 23.29
C ARG A 761 14.69 -26.18 24.27
N HIS A 762 15.89 -25.99 23.77
CA HIS A 762 17.04 -25.47 24.50
C HIS A 762 17.56 -24.26 23.73
N THR A 763 17.84 -23.16 24.41
CA THR A 763 18.38 -21.93 23.82
C THR A 763 19.38 -21.30 24.77
N ARG A 764 20.42 -20.70 24.23
CA ARG A 764 21.32 -19.80 24.96
C ARG A 764 21.59 -18.59 24.08
N THR A 765 21.42 -17.40 24.63
CA THR A 765 21.68 -16.12 23.97
C THR A 765 22.64 -15.34 24.83
N GLU A 766 23.73 -14.85 24.25
CA GLU A 766 24.75 -14.03 24.88
C GLU A 766 24.79 -12.68 24.15
N GLN A 767 24.78 -11.57 24.89
CA GLN A 767 24.93 -10.21 24.35
C GLN A 767 25.85 -9.41 25.26
N GLY A 768 27.07 -9.14 24.79
CA GLY A 768 28.10 -8.54 25.66
C GLY A 768 28.43 -9.44 26.86
N GLU A 769 28.27 -8.91 28.08
CA GLU A 769 28.53 -9.63 29.35
C GLU A 769 27.29 -10.34 29.92
N LEU A 770 26.17 -10.35 29.17
CA LEU A 770 24.89 -10.90 29.60
C LEU A 770 24.62 -12.20 28.85
N ALA A 771 24.18 -13.25 29.54
CA ALA A 771 23.70 -14.48 28.91
C ALA A 771 22.37 -14.95 29.51
N LEU A 772 21.50 -15.49 28.65
CA LEU A 772 20.25 -16.12 29.01
C LEU A 772 20.19 -17.51 28.39
N GLU A 773 20.16 -18.54 29.22
CA GLU A 773 20.02 -19.94 28.82
C GLU A 773 18.68 -20.51 29.32
N GLN A 774 17.95 -21.20 28.45
CA GLN A 774 16.64 -21.75 28.72
C GLN A 774 16.54 -23.16 28.14
N SER A 775 16.10 -24.13 28.93
CA SER A 775 15.85 -25.51 28.49
C SER A 775 14.46 -25.92 28.93
N GLN A 776 13.55 -26.17 28.00
CA GLN A 776 12.18 -26.58 28.25
C GLN A 776 11.88 -27.96 27.65
N LEU A 777 11.05 -28.72 28.35
CA LEU A 777 10.46 -29.98 27.89
C LEU A 777 8.99 -29.96 28.29
N THR A 778 8.09 -29.94 27.30
CA THR A 778 6.65 -29.94 27.46
C THR A 778 6.05 -31.22 26.90
N ALA A 779 5.23 -31.91 27.68
CA ALA A 779 4.38 -33.01 27.23
C ALA A 779 2.92 -32.55 27.23
N GLU A 780 2.19 -32.83 26.16
CA GLU A 780 0.75 -32.58 26.06
C GLU A 780 0.02 -33.89 25.79
N TRP A 781 -1.02 -34.16 26.55
CA TRP A 781 -1.90 -35.31 26.38
C TRP A 781 -3.37 -34.85 26.28
N ARG A 782 -3.96 -35.05 25.11
CA ARG A 782 -5.38 -34.86 24.84
C ARG A 782 -6.18 -36.06 25.34
N LEU A 783 -7.03 -35.80 26.32
CA LEU A 783 -7.90 -36.77 26.98
C LEU A 783 -9.29 -36.72 26.31
N GLY A 784 -9.44 -37.43 25.19
CA GLY A 784 -10.67 -37.43 24.40
C GLY A 784 -10.82 -36.16 23.54
N ASN A 785 -12.04 -35.65 23.39
CA ASN A 785 -12.32 -34.44 22.59
C ASN A 785 -12.24 -33.15 23.40
N ASP A 786 -12.32 -33.25 24.73
CA ASP A 786 -12.59 -32.10 25.60
C ASP A 786 -11.50 -31.85 26.64
N GLY A 787 -10.68 -32.84 26.97
CA GLY A 787 -9.62 -32.71 27.99
C GLY A 787 -8.22 -32.57 27.38
N GLN A 788 -7.35 -31.82 28.05
CA GLN A 788 -5.94 -31.66 27.69
C GLN A 788 -5.12 -31.53 28.98
N LEU A 789 -4.21 -32.45 29.22
CA LEU A 789 -3.22 -32.40 30.30
C LEU A 789 -1.89 -31.96 29.70
N THR A 790 -1.24 -30.97 30.29
CA THR A 790 0.09 -30.50 29.89
C THR A 790 1.05 -30.59 31.07
N GLY A 791 2.30 -30.95 30.82
CA GLY A 791 3.36 -30.92 31.83
C GLY A 791 4.60 -30.30 31.22
N GLU A 792 5.28 -29.41 31.93
CA GLU A 792 6.48 -28.71 31.47
C GLU A 792 7.57 -28.81 32.54
N LEU A 793 8.82 -29.01 32.11
CA LEU A 793 10.03 -28.81 32.90
C LEU A 793 10.85 -27.74 32.20
N ARG A 794 11.21 -26.66 32.88
CA ARG A 794 11.98 -25.55 32.32
C ARG A 794 13.15 -25.17 33.21
N ARG A 795 14.39 -25.31 32.74
CA ARG A 795 15.58 -24.76 33.37
C ARG A 795 15.87 -23.38 32.79
N VAL A 796 16.15 -22.38 33.61
CA VAL A 796 16.59 -21.05 33.20
C VAL A 796 17.92 -20.76 33.89
N ARG A 797 18.85 -20.12 33.19
CA ARG A 797 20.09 -19.61 33.77
C ARG A 797 20.37 -18.22 33.19
N GLU A 798 20.63 -17.28 34.08
CA GLU A 798 20.90 -15.88 33.78
C GLU A 798 22.32 -15.57 34.26
N GLU A 799 23.18 -15.14 33.34
CA GLU A 799 24.54 -14.71 33.64
C GLU A 799 24.61 -13.19 33.45
N GLN A 800 25.06 -12.49 34.49
CA GLN A 800 25.29 -11.05 34.53
C GLN A 800 26.70 -10.77 35.07
N GLU A 801 27.19 -9.54 34.87
CA GLU A 801 28.57 -9.13 35.25
C GLU A 801 28.96 -9.47 36.70
N LEU A 802 27.98 -9.50 37.62
CA LEU A 802 28.20 -9.73 39.06
C LEU A 802 27.41 -10.93 39.63
N GLN A 803 26.59 -11.62 38.83
CA GLN A 803 25.70 -12.67 39.32
C GLN A 803 25.40 -13.70 38.23
N ASP A 804 25.63 -14.98 38.54
CA ASP A 804 25.17 -16.14 37.75
C ASP A 804 24.12 -16.84 38.60
N VAL A 805 22.94 -17.06 38.02
CA VAL A 805 21.79 -17.61 38.72
C VAL A 805 21.14 -18.66 37.85
N SER A 806 20.88 -19.84 38.41
CA SER A 806 20.12 -20.88 37.73
C SER A 806 18.85 -21.30 38.48
N ALA A 807 17.87 -21.81 37.74
CA ALA A 807 16.65 -22.37 38.31
C ALA A 807 16.10 -23.51 37.47
N LEU A 808 15.47 -24.47 38.15
CA LEU A 808 14.65 -25.51 37.50
C LEU A 808 13.20 -25.33 37.92
N LEU A 809 12.33 -25.10 36.94
CA LEU A 809 10.90 -24.98 37.09
C LEU A 809 10.20 -26.26 36.59
N ALA A 810 9.11 -26.62 37.22
CA ALA A 810 8.19 -27.65 36.77
C ALA A 810 6.77 -27.11 36.79
N ALA A 811 6.00 -27.34 35.74
CA ALA A 811 4.59 -26.98 35.66
C ALA A 811 3.71 -28.15 35.22
N ILE A 812 2.49 -28.23 35.76
CA ILE A 812 1.45 -29.14 35.31
C ILE A 812 0.19 -28.32 35.06
N GLY A 813 -0.29 -28.36 33.83
CA GLY A 813 -1.53 -27.77 33.37
C GLY A 813 -2.60 -28.82 33.09
N TYR A 814 -3.85 -28.51 33.36
CA TYR A 814 -5.00 -29.29 32.90
C TYR A 814 -6.07 -28.34 32.39
N ARG A 815 -6.58 -28.62 31.19
CA ARG A 815 -7.70 -27.91 30.55
C ARG A 815 -8.80 -28.92 30.26
N GLN A 816 -10.04 -28.55 30.54
CA GLN A 816 -11.22 -29.37 30.30
C GLN A 816 -12.36 -28.51 29.75
N ARG A 817 -12.86 -28.90 28.58
CA ARG A 817 -14.09 -28.39 28.00
C ARG A 817 -15.28 -29.19 28.53
N PHE A 818 -16.39 -28.52 28.79
CA PHE A 818 -17.65 -29.14 29.17
C PHE A 818 -18.74 -28.64 28.21
N GLY A 819 -19.09 -29.50 27.26
CA GLY A 819 -19.97 -29.15 26.14
C GLY A 819 -19.40 -28.01 25.28
N SER A 820 -20.27 -27.26 24.59
CA SER A 820 -19.85 -26.11 23.77
C SER A 820 -19.70 -24.81 24.56
N SER A 821 -19.81 -24.85 25.89
CA SER A 821 -20.05 -23.65 26.71
C SER A 821 -19.03 -23.41 27.79
N TRP A 822 -18.38 -24.40 28.39
CA TRP A 822 -17.41 -24.15 29.45
C TRP A 822 -16.04 -24.69 29.07
N GLU A 823 -15.00 -23.97 29.41
CA GLU A 823 -13.60 -24.41 29.40
C GLU A 823 -12.99 -24.01 30.74
N LEU A 824 -12.54 -24.98 31.53
CA LEU A 824 -11.79 -24.73 32.76
C LEU A 824 -10.35 -25.11 32.52
N TYR A 825 -9.40 -24.33 33.03
CA TYR A 825 -8.00 -24.71 33.00
C TYR A 825 -7.28 -24.32 34.29
N GLY A 826 -6.21 -25.00 34.62
CA GLY A 826 -5.36 -24.65 35.75
C GLY A 826 -3.96 -25.16 35.53
N THR A 827 -2.97 -24.35 35.87
CA THR A 827 -1.54 -24.64 35.75
C THR A 827 -0.84 -24.36 37.06
N GLY A 828 -0.26 -25.38 37.69
CA GLY A 828 0.62 -25.21 38.85
C GLY A 828 2.08 -25.30 38.41
N GLN A 829 2.88 -24.30 38.76
CA GLN A 829 4.32 -24.17 38.52
C GLN A 829 5.06 -24.14 39.86
N VAL A 830 6.22 -24.78 39.93
CA VAL A 830 7.08 -24.85 41.12
C VAL A 830 8.55 -24.75 40.73
N THR A 831 9.36 -24.05 41.52
CA THR A 831 10.81 -24.03 41.46
C THR A 831 11.36 -25.21 42.24
N LEU A 832 11.87 -26.19 41.51
CA LEU A 832 12.50 -27.40 42.03
C LEU A 832 13.93 -27.16 42.52
N ASP A 833 14.63 -26.21 41.90
CA ASP A 833 15.99 -25.79 42.23
C ASP A 833 16.10 -24.27 42.06
N ASP A 834 16.60 -23.58 43.07
CA ASP A 834 16.71 -22.12 43.18
C ASP A 834 18.17 -21.66 43.39
N ASP A 835 19.13 -22.53 43.13
CA ASP A 835 20.57 -22.26 43.21
C ASP A 835 21.00 -21.69 44.57
N GLY A 836 20.56 -22.38 45.63
CA GLY A 836 20.86 -21.99 47.01
C GLY A 836 20.18 -20.69 47.45
N GLY A 837 19.12 -20.28 46.75
CA GLY A 837 18.37 -19.04 46.99
C GLY A 837 18.89 -17.83 46.21
N ALA A 838 19.84 -18.03 45.29
CA ALA A 838 20.30 -16.97 44.38
C ALA A 838 19.23 -16.63 43.33
N TYR A 839 18.42 -17.62 42.92
CA TYR A 839 17.24 -17.38 42.09
C TYR A 839 16.03 -17.09 42.97
N GLU A 840 15.37 -15.95 42.73
CA GLU A 840 14.08 -15.71 43.36
C GLU A 840 13.09 -16.74 42.82
N LYS A 841 12.61 -17.62 43.72
CA LYS A 841 11.65 -18.68 43.41
C LYS A 841 10.55 -18.15 42.50
N ASN A 842 10.15 -18.98 41.55
CA ASN A 842 9.07 -18.76 40.59
C ASN A 842 8.01 -19.87 40.73
N ASP A 843 7.53 -20.10 41.94
CA ASP A 843 6.34 -20.93 42.20
C ASP A 843 5.11 -20.12 41.75
N LEU A 844 4.20 -20.70 40.96
CA LEU A 844 3.02 -20.00 40.46
C LEU A 844 1.84 -20.96 40.25
N LEU A 845 0.70 -20.72 40.90
CA LEU A 845 -0.55 -21.40 40.59
C LEU A 845 -1.44 -20.48 39.77
N THR A 846 -1.77 -20.89 38.55
CA THR A 846 -2.74 -20.24 37.66
C THR A 846 -4.01 -21.06 37.58
N LEU A 847 -5.17 -20.44 37.75
CA LEU A 847 -6.48 -21.05 37.56
C LEU A 847 -7.30 -20.16 36.64
N GLY A 848 -7.87 -20.73 35.60
CA GLY A 848 -8.71 -20.01 34.66
C GLY A 848 -9.98 -20.74 34.28
N ALA A 849 -10.97 -19.97 33.87
CA ALA A 849 -12.26 -20.44 33.42
C ALA A 849 -12.75 -19.54 32.29
N ARG A 850 -13.25 -20.13 31.23
CA ARG A 850 -13.92 -19.46 30.12
C ARG A 850 -15.31 -20.06 29.94
N TYR A 851 -16.32 -19.20 29.95
CA TYR A 851 -17.72 -19.57 29.73
C TYR A 851 -18.25 -18.89 28.47
N LEU A 852 -18.63 -19.68 27.48
CA LEU A 852 -19.36 -19.29 26.29
C LEU A 852 -20.87 -19.44 26.50
N PHE A 853 -21.61 -18.35 26.27
CA PHE A 853 -23.06 -18.30 26.40
C PHE A 853 -23.69 -17.42 25.31
N GLY A 854 -25.02 -17.48 25.14
CA GLY A 854 -25.79 -16.58 24.27
C GLY A 854 -25.18 -16.33 22.89
N ASP A 855 -25.18 -17.36 22.01
CA ASP A 855 -24.81 -17.27 20.59
C ASP A 855 -23.48 -16.53 20.28
N ARG A 856 -22.43 -16.76 21.12
CA ARG A 856 -21.00 -16.30 21.01
C ARG A 856 -20.53 -15.25 22.02
N SER A 857 -21.25 -15.04 23.13
CA SER A 857 -20.70 -14.29 24.28
C SER A 857 -19.68 -15.15 25.04
N SER A 858 -18.69 -14.53 25.67
CA SER A 858 -17.69 -15.21 26.48
C SER A 858 -17.38 -14.45 27.78
N VAL A 859 -17.11 -15.16 28.87
CA VAL A 859 -16.54 -14.60 30.10
C VAL A 859 -15.34 -15.47 30.47
N GLY A 860 -14.17 -14.86 30.51
CA GLY A 860 -12.91 -15.42 30.96
C GLY A 860 -12.48 -14.86 32.31
N ALA A 861 -11.97 -15.69 33.19
CA ALA A 861 -11.23 -15.25 34.35
C ALA A 861 -9.99 -16.14 34.49
N GLU A 862 -8.88 -15.54 34.89
CA GLU A 862 -7.62 -16.17 35.18
C GLU A 862 -7.03 -15.52 36.43
N LEU A 863 -6.64 -16.32 37.41
CA LEU A 863 -5.95 -15.86 38.61
C LEU A 863 -4.64 -16.62 38.69
N SER A 864 -3.54 -15.90 38.88
CA SER A 864 -2.22 -16.46 39.08
C SER A 864 -1.64 -15.97 40.40
N GLY A 865 -1.01 -16.86 41.17
CA GLY A 865 -0.49 -16.51 42.48
C GLY A 865 0.72 -17.32 42.85
N GLY A 866 1.77 -16.64 43.30
CA GLY A 866 3.09 -17.23 43.39
C GLY A 866 4.11 -16.44 44.19
N SER A 867 5.34 -16.93 44.20
CA SER A 867 6.47 -16.31 44.90
C SER A 867 6.91 -14.98 44.29
N ARG A 868 6.77 -14.79 42.97
CA ARG A 868 7.03 -13.52 42.26
C ARG A 868 5.85 -12.56 42.27
N GLY A 869 4.81 -12.89 43.03
CA GLY A 869 3.61 -12.09 43.17
C GLY A 869 2.36 -12.76 42.60
N HIS A 870 1.32 -11.95 42.45
CA HIS A 870 -0.01 -12.38 42.06
C HIS A 870 -0.43 -11.62 40.82
N GLY A 871 -0.98 -12.36 39.85
CA GLY A 871 -1.62 -11.85 38.67
C GLY A 871 -3.10 -12.15 38.68
N GLY A 872 -3.90 -11.33 38.02
CA GLY A 872 -5.30 -11.61 37.79
C GLY A 872 -5.70 -10.99 36.47
N LYS A 873 -6.35 -11.78 35.62
CA LYS A 873 -7.01 -11.30 34.42
C LYS A 873 -8.47 -11.68 34.47
N VAL A 874 -9.37 -10.75 34.22
CA VAL A 874 -10.77 -11.05 33.95
C VAL A 874 -11.10 -10.42 32.63
N ASP A 875 -11.56 -11.20 31.66
CA ASP A 875 -12.07 -10.70 30.39
C ASP A 875 -13.50 -11.16 30.17
N ALA A 876 -14.28 -10.35 29.46
CA ALA A 876 -15.64 -10.69 29.13
C ALA A 876 -16.00 -10.02 27.81
N GLU A 877 -16.68 -10.74 26.94
CA GLU A 877 -17.36 -10.22 25.77
C GLU A 877 -18.82 -10.65 25.83
N TYR A 878 -19.74 -9.72 26.04
CA TYR A 878 -21.17 -9.98 25.96
C TYR A 878 -21.70 -9.54 24.59
N ARG A 879 -22.03 -10.52 23.75
CA ARG A 879 -22.60 -10.31 22.42
C ARG A 879 -24.12 -10.22 22.53
N MET A 880 -24.60 -8.99 22.75
CA MET A 880 -26.03 -8.69 22.86
C MET A 880 -26.81 -9.04 21.59
N ALA A 881 -26.16 -8.88 20.43
CA ALA A 881 -26.67 -9.22 19.10
C ALA A 881 -25.48 -9.54 18.17
N PRO A 882 -25.67 -10.17 17.00
CA PRO A 882 -24.57 -10.45 16.06
C PRO A 882 -23.70 -9.23 15.72
N ASP A 883 -24.29 -8.04 15.81
CA ASP A 883 -23.75 -6.72 15.49
C ASP A 883 -23.47 -5.83 16.73
N HIS A 884 -23.68 -6.33 17.95
CA HIS A 884 -23.40 -5.55 19.17
C HIS A 884 -22.67 -6.42 20.21
N SER A 885 -21.43 -6.07 20.53
CA SER A 885 -20.68 -6.66 21.64
C SER A 885 -20.15 -5.61 22.61
N LEU A 886 -20.34 -5.88 23.90
CA LEU A 886 -19.61 -5.21 24.98
C LEU A 886 -18.40 -6.09 25.30
N TYR A 887 -17.21 -5.51 25.45
CA TYR A 887 -16.04 -6.24 25.89
C TYR A 887 -15.34 -5.53 27.04
N GLY A 888 -14.68 -6.29 27.89
CA GLY A 888 -13.89 -5.76 28.98
C GLY A 888 -12.79 -6.72 29.32
N SER A 889 -11.67 -6.19 29.79
CA SER A 889 -10.55 -6.92 30.34
C SER A 889 -9.96 -6.11 31.49
N TYR A 890 -9.72 -6.73 32.63
CA TYR A 890 -8.90 -6.17 33.70
C TYR A 890 -7.71 -7.09 33.90
N SER A 891 -6.52 -6.52 33.93
CA SER A 891 -5.27 -7.17 34.25
C SER A 891 -4.63 -6.51 35.47
N TYR A 892 -4.24 -7.32 36.44
CA TYR A 892 -3.54 -6.88 37.64
C TYR A 892 -2.30 -7.75 37.79
N SER A 893 -1.17 -7.13 38.09
CA SER A 893 0.05 -7.84 38.47
C SER A 893 0.71 -7.14 39.65
N THR A 894 1.09 -7.89 40.67
CA THR A 894 1.95 -7.40 41.76
C THR A 894 3.43 -7.62 41.51
N ASP A 895 3.78 -8.08 40.31
CA ASP A 895 5.16 -8.39 39.96
C ASP A 895 6.05 -7.14 40.09
N ARG A 896 7.18 -7.36 40.74
CA ARG A 896 8.25 -6.37 40.97
C ARG A 896 9.62 -6.92 40.59
N THR A 897 9.67 -8.13 40.02
CA THR A 897 10.93 -8.74 39.60
C THR A 897 11.58 -7.89 38.50
N GLY A 898 12.86 -7.58 38.70
CA GLY A 898 13.63 -6.61 37.92
C GLY A 898 14.38 -7.26 36.75
N THR A 899 14.63 -6.42 35.73
CA THR A 899 15.57 -6.61 34.60
C THR A 899 15.51 -7.97 33.92
N ASP A 900 14.72 -8.06 32.84
CA ASP A 900 15.21 -8.86 31.72
C ASP A 900 16.47 -8.15 31.21
N PRO A 901 17.65 -8.81 31.27
CA PRO A 901 18.92 -8.18 31.00
C PRO A 901 19.04 -7.64 29.57
N LEU A 902 18.23 -8.13 28.62
CA LEU A 902 18.44 -7.86 27.20
C LEU A 902 17.49 -6.79 26.63
N PHE A 903 16.22 -6.71 27.06
CA PHE A 903 15.19 -5.94 26.31
C PHE A 903 14.11 -5.18 27.13
N ASP A 904 14.19 -5.10 28.47
CA ASP A 904 13.21 -4.43 29.38
C ASP A 904 11.72 -4.83 29.18
N SER A 905 11.31 -5.89 29.88
CA SER A 905 10.05 -6.63 29.64
C SER A 905 8.86 -6.25 30.54
N GLY A 906 8.62 -4.97 30.84
CA GLY A 906 7.53 -4.55 31.75
C GLY A 906 6.13 -4.76 31.21
N LEU A 907 5.30 -5.61 31.84
CA LEU A 907 3.85 -5.62 31.61
C LEU A 907 3.12 -4.59 32.44
N GLN A 908 2.14 -3.95 31.81
CA GLN A 908 1.36 -2.88 32.39
C GLN A 908 0.11 -3.47 33.08
N SER A 909 -0.08 -3.19 34.38
CA SER A 909 -1.34 -3.47 35.06
C SER A 909 -2.40 -2.50 34.57
N GLY A 910 -3.60 -2.95 34.27
CA GLY A 910 -4.53 -2.12 33.54
C GLY A 910 -5.94 -2.67 33.42
N TRP A 911 -6.85 -1.89 32.88
CA TRP A 911 -8.12 -2.39 32.38
C TRP A 911 -8.38 -1.80 31.01
N THR A 912 -9.03 -2.55 30.15
CA THR A 912 -9.62 -2.09 28.92
C THR A 912 -11.11 -2.42 28.97
N VAL A 913 -11.99 -1.46 28.82
CA VAL A 913 -13.44 -1.70 28.69
C VAL A 913 -13.90 -1.00 27.43
N GLY A 914 -14.62 -1.72 26.59
CA GLY A 914 -15.14 -1.16 25.37
C GLY A 914 -16.42 -1.82 24.89
N GLN A 915 -16.91 -1.33 23.77
CA GLN A 915 -18.06 -1.85 23.08
C GLN A 915 -17.91 -1.59 21.59
N ARG A 916 -18.46 -2.50 20.78
CA ARG A 916 -18.61 -2.37 19.34
C ARG A 916 -20.07 -2.60 19.01
N TRP A 917 -20.68 -1.65 18.32
CA TRP A 917 -22.08 -1.71 17.96
C TRP A 917 -22.30 -1.24 16.53
N ARG A 918 -22.58 -2.20 15.65
CA ARG A 918 -23.18 -1.95 14.34
C ARG A 918 -24.69 -1.80 14.52
N LEU A 919 -25.12 -0.56 14.74
CA LEU A 919 -26.52 -0.14 14.89
C LEU A 919 -27.37 -0.46 13.65
N SER A 920 -26.78 -0.43 12.47
CA SER A 920 -27.39 -0.81 11.19
C SER A 920 -26.29 -1.07 10.14
N ASN A 921 -26.63 -1.39 8.89
CA ASN A 921 -25.61 -1.39 7.81
C ASN A 921 -24.98 -0.03 7.57
N GLN A 922 -25.60 1.02 8.12
CA GLN A 922 -25.20 2.38 7.94
C GLN A 922 -24.47 2.93 9.15
N VAL A 923 -24.53 2.33 10.35
CA VAL A 923 -23.95 2.97 11.55
C VAL A 923 -23.16 1.93 12.32
N ASN A 924 -21.86 2.19 12.50
CA ASN A 924 -20.98 1.46 13.42
C ASN A 924 -20.49 2.42 14.49
N VAL A 925 -20.50 2.00 15.74
CA VAL A 925 -20.00 2.78 16.88
C VAL A 925 -19.05 1.88 17.65
N TYR A 926 -17.98 2.46 18.17
CA TYR A 926 -17.17 1.82 19.19
C TYR A 926 -16.79 2.80 20.28
N ASN A 927 -16.58 2.29 21.48
CA ASN A 927 -15.99 3.04 22.57
C ASN A 927 -15.04 2.11 23.30
N GLU A 928 -13.90 2.62 23.73
CA GLU A 928 -12.89 1.89 24.46
C GLU A 928 -12.29 2.81 25.52
N SER A 929 -11.99 2.28 26.68
CA SER A 929 -11.38 2.97 27.79
C SER A 929 -10.29 2.07 28.34
N GLN A 930 -9.06 2.53 28.30
CA GLN A 930 -7.87 1.76 28.60
C GLN A 930 -7.04 2.46 29.67
N TYR A 931 -6.88 1.82 30.82
CA TYR A 931 -5.87 2.18 31.81
C TYR A 931 -4.71 1.19 31.72
N LEU A 932 -3.48 1.68 31.71
CA LEU A 932 -2.24 0.92 31.71
C LEU A 932 -1.29 1.57 32.72
N LYS A 933 -0.65 0.80 33.58
CA LYS A 933 0.33 1.26 34.54
C LYS A 933 1.57 0.40 34.47
N ASP A 934 2.67 1.00 34.07
CA ASP A 934 4.01 0.47 34.27
C ASP A 934 4.49 0.85 35.68
N ARG A 935 4.73 -0.16 36.50
CA ARG A 935 5.15 0.04 37.89
C ARG A 935 6.66 0.29 38.03
N ARG A 936 7.45 0.12 36.96
CA ARG A 936 8.92 0.27 36.98
C ARG A 936 9.36 1.68 36.60
N GLN A 937 8.84 2.20 35.48
CA GLN A 937 9.15 3.56 35.01
C GLN A 937 8.27 4.64 35.67
N ASP A 938 7.43 4.23 36.64
CA ASP A 938 6.37 5.03 37.27
C ASP A 938 5.53 5.78 36.21
N SER A 939 5.28 5.10 35.08
CA SER A 939 4.52 5.60 33.95
C SER A 939 3.14 4.91 33.91
N ALA A 940 2.10 5.67 33.60
CA ALA A 940 0.74 5.16 33.58
C ALA A 940 -0.12 5.96 32.60
N GLY A 941 -0.88 5.28 31.75
CA GLY A 941 -1.79 5.88 30.79
C GLY A 941 -3.23 5.50 31.06
N LEU A 942 -4.14 6.46 31.24
CA LEU A 942 -5.57 6.27 31.07
C LEU A 942 -5.97 6.91 29.74
N VAL A 943 -6.61 6.20 28.83
CA VAL A 943 -7.05 6.71 27.52
C VAL A 943 -8.46 6.23 27.25
N HIS A 944 -9.36 7.16 26.99
CA HIS A 944 -10.73 6.91 26.55
C HIS A 944 -10.83 7.26 25.07
N THR A 945 -11.25 6.33 24.24
CA THR A 945 -11.49 6.51 22.81
C THR A 945 -12.96 6.22 22.50
N PHE A 946 -13.62 7.08 21.74
CA PHE A 946 -14.96 6.86 21.19
C PHE A 946 -14.88 7.06 19.70
N GLY A 947 -15.46 6.18 18.88
CA GLY A 947 -15.55 6.37 17.45
C GLY A 947 -16.89 5.94 16.87
N MET A 948 -17.25 6.53 15.74
CA MET A 948 -18.45 6.17 15.00
C MET A 948 -18.17 6.30 13.50
N ASP A 949 -18.58 5.30 12.73
CA ASP A 949 -18.70 5.34 11.28
C ASP A 949 -20.19 5.37 10.88
N PHE A 950 -20.52 6.19 9.90
CA PHE A 950 -21.87 6.41 9.42
C PHE A 950 -21.94 6.49 7.88
N TYR A 951 -22.67 5.59 7.25
CA TYR A 951 -22.89 5.44 5.81
C TYR A 951 -24.35 5.79 5.46
N PRO A 952 -24.74 7.08 5.45
CA PRO A 952 -26.13 7.52 5.33
C PRO A 952 -26.81 7.06 4.03
N ALA A 953 -26.04 6.83 2.97
CA ALA A 953 -26.48 6.31 1.68
C ALA A 953 -25.31 5.62 0.97
N GLN A 954 -25.60 4.88 -0.11
CA GLN A 954 -24.58 4.29 -0.97
C GLN A 954 -23.59 5.37 -1.43
N GLY A 955 -22.29 5.06 -1.36
CA GLY A 955 -21.21 5.99 -1.71
C GLY A 955 -20.82 6.97 -0.60
N TRP A 956 -21.61 7.19 0.45
CA TRP A 956 -21.23 8.07 1.57
C TRP A 956 -20.50 7.33 2.68
N ASN A 957 -19.47 7.96 3.25
CA ASN A 957 -18.77 7.50 4.45
C ASN A 957 -18.48 8.69 5.37
N LEU A 958 -19.10 8.74 6.54
CA LEU A 958 -18.84 9.74 7.57
C LEU A 958 -18.23 9.03 8.78
N GLY A 959 -17.33 9.68 9.49
CA GLY A 959 -16.68 9.10 10.67
C GLY A 959 -16.30 10.16 11.68
N PHE A 960 -16.21 9.78 12.95
CA PHE A 960 -15.51 10.59 13.94
C PHE A 960 -14.89 9.73 15.02
N THR A 961 -13.83 10.24 15.65
CA THR A 961 -13.13 9.65 16.78
C THR A 961 -12.84 10.74 17.81
N LEU A 962 -13.10 10.48 19.08
CA LEU A 962 -12.78 11.35 20.22
C LEU A 962 -11.87 10.56 21.15
N MET A 963 -10.82 11.18 21.65
CA MET A 963 -9.85 10.60 22.57
C MET A 963 -9.57 11.59 23.70
N ASP A 964 -9.60 11.11 24.94
CA ASP A 964 -9.16 11.86 26.12
C ASP A 964 -8.31 10.92 26.97
N GLY A 965 -7.09 11.34 27.31
CA GLY A 965 -6.19 10.52 28.07
C GLY A 965 -5.18 11.28 28.91
N GLU A 966 -4.64 10.59 29.90
CA GLU A 966 -3.70 11.06 30.89
C GLU A 966 -2.54 10.05 30.94
N LEU A 967 -1.33 10.50 30.60
CA LEU A 967 -0.13 9.71 30.40
C LEU A 967 0.96 10.21 31.35
N GLU A 968 1.31 9.47 32.38
CA GLU A 968 2.51 9.67 33.18
C GLU A 968 3.71 9.12 32.38
N SER A 969 4.66 9.97 32.00
CA SER A 969 5.90 9.63 31.27
C SER A 969 7.12 9.92 32.15
N THR A 970 8.31 9.47 31.74
CA THR A 970 9.59 9.74 32.42
C THR A 970 9.91 11.23 32.51
N VAL A 971 9.41 12.04 31.57
CA VAL A 971 9.52 13.51 31.58
C VAL A 971 8.41 14.19 32.39
N GLY A 972 7.40 13.45 32.84
CA GLY A 972 6.26 13.91 33.66
C GLY A 972 4.88 13.57 33.06
N ARG A 973 3.82 14.04 33.73
CA ARG A 973 2.42 13.79 33.34
C ARG A 973 1.99 14.62 32.13
N ILE A 974 1.35 13.99 31.17
CA ILE A 974 0.85 14.54 29.90
C ILE A 974 -0.64 14.22 29.78
N ASN A 975 -1.52 15.21 29.76
CA ASN A 975 -2.92 15.02 29.40
C ASN A 975 -3.09 15.26 27.90
N ARG A 976 -3.50 14.24 27.17
CA ARG A 976 -3.73 14.23 25.72
C ARG A 976 -5.22 14.23 25.40
N ARG A 977 -5.65 15.10 24.51
CA ARG A 977 -6.98 15.06 23.90
C ARG A 977 -6.82 15.03 22.40
N ALA A 978 -7.48 14.10 21.72
CA ALA A 978 -7.49 14.07 20.27
C ALA A 978 -8.91 13.92 19.74
N TYR A 979 -9.23 14.57 18.64
CA TYR A 979 -10.52 14.52 17.99
C TYR A 979 -10.28 14.39 16.50
N SER A 980 -11.01 13.52 15.83
CA SER A 980 -10.92 13.26 14.41
C SER A 980 -12.33 13.22 13.84
N VAL A 981 -12.54 13.82 12.68
CA VAL A 981 -13.80 13.75 11.92
C VAL A 981 -13.42 13.47 10.48
N SER A 982 -14.08 12.52 9.84
CA SER A 982 -13.91 12.18 8.44
C SER A 982 -15.24 12.18 7.71
N GLY A 983 -15.20 12.43 6.42
CA GLY A 983 -16.38 12.47 5.58
C GLY A 983 -16.04 12.34 4.11
N GLY A 984 -16.81 11.55 3.38
CA GLY A 984 -16.62 11.38 1.96
C GLY A 984 -17.87 10.88 1.23
N ARG A 985 -17.79 10.97 -0.09
CA ARG A 985 -18.84 10.56 -1.03
C ARG A 985 -18.20 10.11 -2.35
N THR A 986 -18.58 8.95 -2.85
CA THR A 986 -18.17 8.43 -4.16
C THR A 986 -19.38 8.03 -4.99
N ASP A 987 -19.56 8.68 -6.13
CA ASP A 987 -20.51 8.31 -7.19
C ASP A 987 -19.97 8.71 -8.57
N ALA A 988 -20.77 8.54 -9.63
CA ALA A 988 -20.40 8.87 -11.01
C ALA A 988 -20.16 10.39 -11.27
N VAL A 989 -20.56 11.26 -10.34
CA VAL A 989 -20.45 12.72 -10.47
C VAL A 989 -19.39 13.30 -9.55
N ALA A 990 -19.28 12.78 -8.32
CA ALA A 990 -18.43 13.33 -7.27
C ALA A 990 -17.63 12.25 -6.55
N GLN A 991 -16.33 12.52 -6.35
CA GLN A 991 -15.47 11.79 -5.43
C GLN A 991 -14.92 12.79 -4.42
N TRP A 992 -15.36 12.68 -3.17
CA TRP A 992 -15.00 13.59 -2.09
C TRP A 992 -14.51 12.79 -0.90
N ASN A 993 -13.43 13.24 -0.27
CA ASN A 993 -12.94 12.71 1.01
C ASN A 993 -12.26 13.82 1.79
N SER A 994 -12.64 13.99 3.05
CA SER A 994 -12.11 15.00 3.96
C SER A 994 -11.88 14.37 5.33
N LYS A 995 -10.79 14.78 6.00
CA LYS A 995 -10.45 14.41 7.37
C LYS A 995 -9.99 15.65 8.12
N LEU A 996 -10.37 15.80 9.38
CA LEU A 996 -9.94 16.86 10.28
C LEU A 996 -9.59 16.24 11.63
N GLU A 997 -8.37 16.48 12.09
CA GLU A 997 -7.85 16.05 13.37
C GLU A 997 -7.39 17.24 14.21
N TYR A 998 -7.66 17.18 15.50
CA TYR A 998 -7.16 18.11 16.50
C TYR A 998 -6.59 17.32 17.66
N ARG A 999 -5.35 17.57 18.05
CA ARG A 999 -4.69 17.00 19.22
C ARG A 999 -4.16 18.10 20.13
N ARG A 1000 -4.27 17.89 21.44
CA ARG A 1000 -3.69 18.77 22.47
C ARG A 1000 -3.08 17.94 23.57
N ASP A 1001 -1.80 18.17 23.81
CA ASP A 1001 -1.03 17.62 24.93
C ASP A 1001 -0.74 18.75 25.94
N SER A 1002 -0.88 18.47 27.23
CA SER A 1002 -0.67 19.44 28.32
C SER A 1002 0.00 18.80 29.53
N GLY A 1003 0.83 19.55 30.27
CA GLY A 1003 1.61 19.02 31.40
C GLY A 1003 3.10 19.07 31.09
N ALA A 1004 3.77 17.92 31.06
CA ALA A 1004 5.19 17.79 30.70
C ALA A 1004 5.47 18.18 29.24
N GLU A 1005 4.48 18.01 28.36
CA GLU A 1005 4.44 18.62 27.04
C GLU A 1005 3.33 19.67 27.00
N GLN A 1006 3.49 20.73 26.21
CA GLN A 1006 2.41 21.68 25.92
C GLN A 1006 2.32 21.87 24.41
N ARG A 1007 1.59 20.98 23.74
CA ARG A 1007 1.53 20.93 22.28
C ARG A 1007 0.10 20.97 21.79
N GLU A 1008 -0.15 21.73 20.73
CA GLU A 1008 -1.43 21.77 20.03
C GLU A 1008 -1.18 21.45 18.56
N GLN A 1009 -1.91 20.49 18.01
CA GLN A 1009 -1.74 20.01 16.65
C GLN A 1009 -3.09 19.99 15.93
N TRP A 1010 -3.16 20.59 14.76
CA TRP A 1010 -4.29 20.50 13.83
C TRP A 1010 -3.82 19.82 12.55
N VAL A 1011 -4.59 18.88 12.01
CA VAL A 1011 -4.31 18.22 10.73
C VAL A 1011 -5.62 18.14 9.94
N THR A 1012 -5.64 18.52 8.67
CA THR A 1012 -6.76 18.24 7.79
C THR A 1012 -6.28 17.86 6.40
N THR A 1013 -6.96 16.90 5.81
CA THR A 1013 -6.76 16.48 4.42
C THR A 1013 -8.11 16.57 3.72
N ASN A 1014 -8.12 17.07 2.49
CA ASN A 1014 -9.34 17.27 1.71
C ASN A 1014 -9.04 16.94 0.24
N ARG A 1015 -9.89 16.12 -0.36
CA ARG A 1015 -9.85 15.73 -1.77
C ARG A 1015 -11.25 15.81 -2.35
N LEU A 1016 -11.39 16.39 -3.53
CA LEU A 1016 -12.64 16.48 -4.28
C LEU A 1016 -12.37 16.42 -5.77
N LEU A 1017 -13.05 15.52 -6.48
CA LEU A 1017 -13.22 15.50 -7.92
C LEU A 1017 -14.71 15.66 -8.19
N TYR A 1018 -15.08 16.60 -9.05
CA TYR A 1018 -16.49 16.93 -9.30
C TYR A 1018 -16.76 17.19 -10.78
N LYS A 1019 -17.69 16.41 -11.35
CA LYS A 1019 -18.23 16.57 -12.69
C LYS A 1019 -19.44 17.50 -12.64
N LEU A 1020 -19.25 18.77 -13.00
CA LEU A 1020 -20.35 19.75 -12.94
C LEU A 1020 -21.42 19.46 -13.99
N ASN A 1021 -21.00 19.13 -15.21
CA ASN A 1021 -21.81 18.65 -16.33
C ASN A 1021 -20.86 17.93 -17.31
N GLU A 1022 -21.34 17.55 -18.50
CA GLU A 1022 -20.47 16.90 -19.49
C GLU A 1022 -19.28 17.79 -19.93
N ASP A 1023 -19.41 19.12 -19.85
CA ASP A 1023 -18.39 20.06 -20.32
C ASP A 1023 -17.35 20.46 -19.27
N TRP A 1024 -17.72 20.46 -17.98
CA TRP A 1024 -16.93 21.04 -16.89
C TRP A 1024 -16.53 19.99 -15.85
N ARG A 1025 -15.26 20.02 -15.44
CA ARG A 1025 -14.72 19.23 -14.32
C ARG A 1025 -13.94 20.12 -13.36
N PHE A 1026 -13.99 19.78 -12.08
CA PHE A 1026 -13.28 20.46 -11.00
C PHE A 1026 -12.54 19.44 -10.13
N ALA A 1027 -11.40 19.86 -9.60
CA ALA A 1027 -10.56 19.07 -8.71
C ALA A 1027 -10.01 19.97 -7.59
N LEU A 1028 -9.94 19.44 -6.37
CA LEU A 1028 -9.40 20.11 -5.19
C LEU A 1028 -8.62 19.09 -4.35
N ARG A 1029 -7.41 19.46 -3.94
CA ARG A 1029 -6.60 18.80 -2.91
C ARG A 1029 -6.16 19.87 -1.92
N ALA A 1030 -6.49 19.75 -0.64
CA ALA A 1030 -6.09 20.70 0.38
C ALA A 1030 -5.68 20.00 1.68
N ASN A 1031 -4.39 20.07 1.99
CA ASN A 1031 -3.77 19.55 3.20
C ASN A 1031 -3.31 20.71 4.09
N TYR A 1032 -3.53 20.59 5.39
CA TYR A 1032 -3.09 21.57 6.38
C TYR A 1032 -2.65 20.83 7.62
N ALA A 1033 -1.49 21.17 8.16
CA ALA A 1033 -1.01 20.69 9.45
C ALA A 1033 -0.38 21.85 10.21
N ASP A 1034 -0.65 21.98 11.51
CA ASP A 1034 -0.08 23.04 12.34
C ASP A 1034 0.15 22.49 13.74
N THR A 1035 1.41 22.38 14.13
CA THR A 1035 1.87 21.89 15.44
C THR A 1035 2.56 23.04 16.15
N GLN A 1036 2.03 23.43 17.30
CA GLN A 1036 2.55 24.50 18.13
C GLN A 1036 3.03 23.92 19.45
N ASP A 1037 4.27 24.19 19.84
CA ASP A 1037 4.87 23.81 21.11
C ASP A 1037 5.06 25.06 21.98
N ARG A 1038 4.30 25.12 23.08
CA ARG A 1038 4.30 26.27 24.00
C ARG A 1038 5.49 26.27 24.96
N ILE A 1039 6.22 25.15 25.08
CA ILE A 1039 7.44 25.06 25.90
C ILE A 1039 8.64 25.51 25.06
N ASN A 1040 8.72 25.03 23.83
CA ASN A 1040 9.78 25.39 22.89
C ASN A 1040 9.17 25.86 21.56
N PRO A 1041 8.97 27.17 21.35
CA PRO A 1041 8.43 27.71 20.09
C PRO A 1041 9.29 27.37 18.86
N VAL A 1042 10.57 27.05 19.05
CA VAL A 1042 11.45 26.57 17.98
C VAL A 1042 11.09 25.13 17.59
N ALA A 1043 10.23 24.41 18.31
CA ALA A 1043 9.74 23.08 17.94
C ALA A 1043 8.44 23.11 17.10
N ASP A 1044 7.91 24.29 16.77
CA ASP A 1044 6.71 24.44 15.93
C ASP A 1044 6.90 23.82 14.52
N ALA A 1045 5.86 23.26 13.93
CA ALA A 1045 5.89 22.69 12.58
C ALA A 1045 4.58 23.01 11.86
N LYS A 1046 4.63 23.39 10.58
CA LYS A 1046 3.43 23.84 9.86
C LYS A 1046 3.49 23.50 8.37
N LEU A 1047 2.39 23.00 7.82
CA LEU A 1047 2.16 22.82 6.39
C LEU A 1047 0.81 23.41 5.99
N VAL A 1048 0.79 24.08 4.84
CA VAL A 1048 -0.42 24.33 4.06
C VAL A 1048 -0.12 24.01 2.60
N GLU A 1049 -0.84 23.03 2.05
CA GLU A 1049 -0.76 22.63 0.64
C GLU A 1049 -2.17 22.69 0.07
N THR A 1050 -2.41 23.46 -0.98
CA THR A 1050 -3.73 23.53 -1.63
C THR A 1050 -3.58 23.61 -3.13
N ASN A 1051 -4.24 22.70 -3.84
CA ASN A 1051 -4.26 22.60 -5.29
C ASN A 1051 -5.73 22.59 -5.76
N VAL A 1052 -6.10 23.53 -6.62
CA VAL A 1052 -7.43 23.63 -7.23
C VAL A 1052 -7.26 23.60 -8.74
N GLY A 1053 -8.00 22.75 -9.42
CA GLY A 1053 -8.00 22.62 -10.87
C GLY A 1053 -9.41 22.69 -11.44
N PHE A 1054 -9.55 23.23 -12.65
CA PHE A 1054 -10.76 23.06 -13.45
C PHE A 1054 -10.41 22.82 -14.92
N ALA A 1055 -11.32 22.13 -15.61
CA ALA A 1055 -11.29 21.94 -17.05
C ALA A 1055 -12.66 22.23 -17.65
N TRP A 1056 -12.66 22.90 -18.80
CA TRP A 1056 -13.82 23.16 -19.63
C TRP A 1056 -13.56 22.66 -21.05
N ARG A 1057 -14.37 21.69 -21.51
CA ARG A 1057 -14.32 21.14 -22.86
C ARG A 1057 -15.76 20.78 -23.29
N PRO A 1058 -16.39 21.53 -24.22
CA PRO A 1058 -17.73 21.20 -24.67
C PRO A 1058 -17.85 19.77 -25.24
N HIS A 1059 -18.79 18.98 -24.74
CA HIS A 1059 -18.98 17.59 -25.14
C HIS A 1059 -19.44 17.45 -26.60
N ASP A 1060 -20.14 18.45 -27.13
CA ASP A 1060 -20.65 18.51 -28.50
C ASP A 1060 -19.65 19.15 -29.49
N ASN A 1061 -18.51 19.66 -29.00
CA ASN A 1061 -17.59 20.44 -29.81
C ASN A 1061 -16.14 20.38 -29.31
N THR A 1062 -15.28 19.76 -30.11
CA THR A 1062 -13.84 19.61 -29.83
C THR A 1062 -13.00 20.86 -30.14
N ARG A 1063 -13.61 21.96 -30.60
CA ARG A 1063 -12.88 23.19 -30.99
C ARG A 1063 -12.45 24.07 -29.83
N TRP A 1064 -12.88 23.80 -28.61
CA TRP A 1064 -12.58 24.60 -27.43
C TRP A 1064 -12.04 23.74 -26.29
N ALA A 1065 -11.02 24.25 -25.61
CA ALA A 1065 -10.58 23.71 -24.33
C ALA A 1065 -10.11 24.85 -23.44
N GLY A 1066 -10.48 24.82 -22.17
CA GLY A 1066 -10.02 25.77 -21.15
C GLY A 1066 -9.58 25.04 -19.90
N PHE A 1067 -8.49 25.47 -19.31
CA PHE A 1067 -7.95 24.87 -18.10
C PHE A 1067 -7.52 25.94 -17.12
N GLY A 1068 -7.64 25.65 -15.83
CA GLY A 1068 -7.12 26.50 -14.78
C GLY A 1068 -6.56 25.69 -13.63
N LYS A 1069 -5.50 26.22 -13.01
CA LYS A 1069 -4.83 25.66 -11.84
C LYS A 1069 -4.47 26.77 -10.86
N PHE A 1070 -4.73 26.55 -9.59
CA PHE A 1070 -4.28 27.38 -8.48
C PHE A 1070 -3.59 26.50 -7.45
N THR A 1071 -2.36 26.85 -7.07
CA THR A 1071 -1.57 26.14 -6.08
C THR A 1071 -1.11 27.11 -4.98
N TYR A 1072 -1.26 26.72 -3.72
CA TYR A 1072 -0.74 27.42 -2.55
C TYR A 1072 0.11 26.44 -1.74
N LEU A 1073 1.32 26.85 -1.38
CA LEU A 1073 2.22 26.09 -0.54
C LEU A 1073 2.80 26.99 0.55
N TYR A 1074 2.83 26.51 1.79
CA TYR A 1074 3.57 27.09 2.90
C TYR A 1074 4.06 25.97 3.81
N ASP A 1075 5.34 26.02 4.18
CA ASP A 1075 5.96 24.93 4.95
C ASP A 1075 6.96 25.42 6.01
N VAL A 1076 7.02 24.69 7.12
CA VAL A 1076 7.94 24.79 8.26
C VAL A 1076 8.17 23.38 8.81
N ALA A 1077 9.35 22.80 8.57
CA ALA A 1077 9.73 21.47 9.05
C ALA A 1077 9.82 21.38 10.60
N SER A 1078 9.68 20.17 11.14
CA SER A 1078 9.81 19.95 12.59
C SER A 1078 11.26 19.96 13.06
N LEU A 1079 11.50 20.35 14.32
CA LEU A 1079 12.85 20.49 14.86
C LEU A 1079 13.63 19.17 14.92
N GLY A 1080 12.93 18.04 15.03
CA GLY A 1080 13.53 16.70 15.06
C GLY A 1080 14.11 16.24 13.73
N GLN A 1081 13.91 16.99 12.64
CA GLN A 1081 14.30 16.61 11.29
C GLN A 1081 15.57 17.32 10.82
N GLU A 1082 16.35 16.64 9.99
CA GLU A 1082 17.55 17.17 9.33
C GLU A 1082 17.26 17.51 7.85
N GLY A 1083 17.80 18.63 7.35
CA GLY A 1083 17.68 19.09 5.94
C GLY A 1083 16.77 20.31 5.73
N GLY A 1084 15.53 20.26 6.23
CA GLY A 1084 14.46 21.22 5.91
C GLY A 1084 14.21 22.33 6.95
N ASN A 1085 15.06 22.47 7.97
CA ASN A 1085 14.82 23.37 9.11
C ASN A 1085 15.49 24.76 8.99
N LEU A 1086 15.98 25.14 7.80
CA LEU A 1086 16.85 26.31 7.62
C LEU A 1086 16.15 27.56 7.07
N TYR A 1087 15.11 27.42 6.24
CA TYR A 1087 14.41 28.54 5.60
C TYR A 1087 12.90 28.28 5.53
N ASP A 1088 12.11 29.35 5.44
CA ASP A 1088 10.67 29.24 5.23
C ASP A 1088 10.30 29.80 3.86
N GLN A 1089 9.42 29.09 3.16
CA GLN A 1089 8.94 29.47 1.83
C GLN A 1089 7.42 29.43 1.80
N ARG A 1090 6.82 30.44 1.15
CA ARG A 1090 5.43 30.40 0.73
C ARG A 1090 5.31 30.75 -0.74
N SER A 1091 4.48 30.03 -1.46
CA SER A 1091 4.27 30.23 -2.90
C SER A 1091 2.81 30.12 -3.25
N GLN A 1092 2.36 31.00 -4.13
CA GLN A 1092 1.04 30.95 -4.73
C GLN A 1092 1.22 31.00 -6.24
N VAL A 1093 0.64 30.05 -6.97
CA VAL A 1093 0.76 29.95 -8.43
C VAL A 1093 -0.63 29.85 -9.03
N LEU A 1094 -0.98 30.79 -9.90
CA LEU A 1094 -2.19 30.74 -10.72
C LEU A 1094 -1.79 30.52 -12.18
N SER A 1095 -2.45 29.60 -12.86
CA SER A 1095 -2.30 29.35 -14.30
C SER A 1095 -3.67 29.19 -14.95
N LEU A 1096 -3.89 29.88 -16.07
CA LEU A 1096 -5.08 29.79 -16.90
C LEU A 1096 -4.65 29.61 -18.35
N GLU A 1097 -5.29 28.68 -19.05
CA GLU A 1097 -5.00 28.37 -20.44
C GLU A 1097 -6.30 28.17 -21.21
N GLY A 1098 -6.36 28.71 -22.43
CA GLY A 1098 -7.50 28.56 -23.32
C GLY A 1098 -7.06 28.31 -24.76
N ILE A 1099 -7.65 27.31 -25.39
CA ILE A 1099 -7.38 26.89 -26.76
C ILE A 1099 -8.69 26.96 -27.55
N ARG A 1100 -8.61 27.53 -28.75
CA ARG A 1100 -9.73 27.66 -29.69
C ARG A 1100 -9.29 27.35 -31.11
N GLN A 1101 -10.00 26.45 -31.78
CA GLN A 1101 -9.92 26.26 -33.22
C GLN A 1101 -10.97 27.11 -33.95
N ILE A 1102 -10.53 27.97 -34.86
CA ILE A 1102 -11.38 28.87 -35.66
C ILE A 1102 -11.39 28.37 -37.11
N GLY A 1103 -12.50 27.73 -37.51
CA GLY A 1103 -12.59 27.01 -38.78
C GLY A 1103 -11.61 25.82 -38.83
N GLU A 1104 -11.20 25.40 -40.02
CA GLU A 1104 -10.28 24.27 -40.20
C GLU A 1104 -8.80 24.68 -40.25
N ARG A 1105 -8.53 26.00 -40.22
CA ARG A 1105 -7.20 26.54 -40.53
C ARG A 1105 -6.57 27.35 -39.40
N TRP A 1106 -7.33 27.95 -38.50
CA TRP A 1106 -6.77 28.77 -37.44
C TRP A 1106 -6.88 28.06 -36.09
N GLU A 1107 -5.83 28.11 -35.29
CA GLU A 1107 -5.83 27.72 -33.89
C GLU A 1107 -5.25 28.87 -33.07
N MET A 1108 -5.92 29.22 -31.99
CA MET A 1108 -5.49 30.26 -31.06
C MET A 1108 -5.33 29.63 -29.69
N ALA A 1109 -4.22 29.90 -29.02
CA ALA A 1109 -4.02 29.52 -27.63
C ALA A 1109 -3.58 30.75 -26.83
N ALA A 1110 -4.05 30.86 -25.59
CA ALA A 1110 -3.64 31.92 -24.68
C ALA A 1110 -3.33 31.29 -23.32
N LYS A 1111 -2.21 31.71 -22.71
CA LYS A 1111 -1.79 31.30 -21.37
C LYS A 1111 -1.55 32.54 -20.52
N LEU A 1112 -2.06 32.53 -19.30
CA LEU A 1112 -1.85 33.55 -18.29
C LEU A 1112 -1.40 32.85 -17.02
N ALA A 1113 -0.26 33.24 -16.45
CA ALA A 1113 0.23 32.69 -15.20
C ALA A 1113 0.76 33.81 -14.29
N SER A 1114 0.61 33.63 -12.98
CA SER A 1114 1.18 34.54 -11.98
C SER A 1114 1.65 33.75 -10.78
N ARG A 1115 2.88 33.99 -10.37
CA ARG A 1115 3.49 33.43 -9.16
C ARG A 1115 3.72 34.54 -8.16
N TRP A 1116 3.18 34.38 -6.97
CA TRP A 1116 3.44 35.19 -5.79
C TRP A 1116 4.20 34.34 -4.79
N GLY A 1117 5.53 34.46 -4.80
CA GLY A 1117 6.40 33.72 -3.90
C GLY A 1117 7.07 34.64 -2.90
N ASP A 1118 7.17 34.23 -1.64
CA ASP A 1118 8.00 34.88 -0.65
C ASP A 1118 8.90 33.84 0.04
N TYR A 1119 10.12 34.22 0.37
CA TYR A 1119 11.03 33.40 1.17
C TYR A 1119 11.70 34.22 2.26
N ARG A 1120 12.13 33.57 3.34
CA ARG A 1120 12.99 34.17 4.38
C ARG A 1120 14.16 33.26 4.69
N THR A 1121 15.32 33.87 4.96
CA THR A 1121 16.60 33.17 5.13
C THR A 1121 16.80 32.52 6.50
N GLY A 1122 15.84 32.65 7.41
CA GLY A 1122 15.87 32.01 8.73
C GLY A 1122 14.50 31.44 9.08
N ARG A 1123 14.49 30.26 9.71
CA ARG A 1123 13.28 29.61 10.21
C ARG A 1123 12.62 30.48 11.27
N GLY A 1124 11.35 30.84 11.08
CA GLY A 1124 10.66 31.68 12.07
C GLY A 1124 11.04 33.17 12.05
N GLU A 1125 12.15 33.56 11.41
CA GLU A 1125 12.81 34.85 11.63
C GLU A 1125 13.19 35.61 10.35
N GLY A 1126 13.18 36.95 10.41
CA GLY A 1126 13.58 37.83 9.29
C GLY A 1126 12.42 38.33 8.42
N ALA A 1127 12.75 39.20 7.46
CA ALA A 1127 11.80 39.77 6.52
C ALA A 1127 11.53 38.82 5.35
N TRP A 1128 10.28 38.76 4.91
CA TRP A 1128 9.90 38.08 3.67
C TRP A 1128 10.45 38.85 2.46
N LEU A 1129 11.15 38.14 1.58
CA LEU A 1129 11.65 38.63 0.31
C LEU A 1129 10.70 38.20 -0.80
N ASP A 1130 10.14 39.18 -1.52
CA ASP A 1130 9.17 38.96 -2.60
C ASP A 1130 9.88 38.50 -3.88
N SER A 1131 9.33 37.46 -4.52
CA SER A 1131 9.83 36.85 -5.75
C SER A 1131 8.75 36.75 -6.85
N ARG A 1132 7.82 37.71 -6.87
CA ARG A 1132 6.69 37.73 -7.80
C ARG A 1132 7.11 37.74 -9.28
N ALA A 1133 6.45 36.91 -10.07
CA ALA A 1133 6.57 36.88 -11.53
C ALA A 1133 5.20 36.69 -12.21
N ASP A 1134 4.89 37.50 -13.22
CA ASP A 1134 3.67 37.42 -14.03
C ASP A 1134 4.04 37.06 -15.48
N PHE A 1135 3.34 36.10 -16.09
CA PHE A 1135 3.57 35.63 -17.45
C PHE A 1135 2.27 35.62 -18.27
N ALA A 1136 2.36 36.03 -19.54
CA ALA A 1136 1.29 35.92 -20.50
C ALA A 1136 1.84 35.52 -21.88
N ALA A 1137 1.16 34.60 -22.55
CA ALA A 1137 1.45 34.21 -23.92
C ALA A 1137 0.18 34.17 -24.75
N LEU A 1138 0.24 34.70 -25.97
CA LEU A 1138 -0.81 34.58 -26.98
C LEU A 1138 -0.22 33.94 -28.23
N GLN A 1139 -0.68 32.74 -28.56
CA GLN A 1139 -0.23 31.94 -29.69
C GLN A 1139 -1.30 31.89 -30.78
N LEU A 1140 -0.90 32.12 -32.02
CA LEU A 1140 -1.71 32.00 -33.22
C LEU A 1140 -1.04 31.00 -34.16
N ARG A 1141 -1.77 29.97 -34.57
CA ARG A 1141 -1.36 29.01 -35.58
C ARG A 1141 -2.29 29.09 -36.78
N TYR A 1142 -1.72 29.07 -37.98
CA TYR A 1142 -2.46 29.11 -39.24
C TYR A 1142 -2.00 28.02 -40.21
N ARG A 1143 -2.90 27.12 -40.59
CA ARG A 1143 -2.70 26.14 -41.66
C ARG A 1143 -2.79 26.86 -43.00
N LEU A 1144 -1.64 27.06 -43.64
CA LEU A 1144 -1.48 27.82 -44.88
C LEU A 1144 -2.02 27.04 -46.08
N PHE A 1145 -1.17 26.24 -46.72
CA PHE A 1145 -1.48 25.42 -47.88
C PHE A 1145 -0.78 24.06 -47.75
N ALA A 1146 -1.47 22.98 -48.13
CA ALA A 1146 -1.00 21.61 -48.02
C ALA A 1146 -0.51 21.26 -46.60
N GLN A 1147 0.80 21.06 -46.43
CA GLN A 1147 1.45 20.64 -45.19
C GLN A 1147 2.11 21.79 -44.41
N TRP A 1148 1.88 23.06 -44.76
CA TRP A 1148 2.52 24.21 -44.09
C TRP A 1148 1.65 24.88 -43.02
N GLU A 1149 2.26 25.26 -41.89
CA GLU A 1149 1.65 25.96 -40.77
C GLU A 1149 2.49 27.18 -40.38
N GLY A 1150 1.87 28.34 -40.19
CA GLY A 1150 2.52 29.51 -39.59
C GLY A 1150 2.21 29.57 -38.11
N LEU A 1151 3.19 29.94 -37.29
CA LEU A 1151 3.11 30.19 -35.86
C LEU A 1151 3.47 31.65 -35.59
N ALA A 1152 2.66 32.35 -34.81
CA ALA A 1152 3.00 33.64 -34.25
C ALA A 1152 2.58 33.65 -32.79
N GLU A 1153 3.54 33.84 -31.89
CA GLU A 1153 3.32 33.90 -30.47
C GLU A 1153 3.85 35.21 -29.92
N HIS A 1154 3.12 35.83 -29.00
CA HIS A 1154 3.56 37.02 -28.28
C HIS A 1154 3.64 36.69 -26.80
N ARG A 1155 4.84 36.86 -26.21
CA ARG A 1155 5.11 36.58 -24.80
C ARG A 1155 5.35 37.86 -24.04
N TRP A 1156 4.90 37.88 -22.79
CA TRP A 1156 5.12 38.93 -21.82
C TRP A 1156 5.49 38.30 -20.48
N LEU A 1157 6.68 38.63 -19.95
CA LEU A 1157 7.10 38.26 -18.60
C LEU A 1157 7.40 39.54 -17.82
N LYS A 1158 6.89 39.62 -16.61
CA LYS A 1158 7.17 40.70 -15.66
C LYS A 1158 7.67 40.09 -14.37
N VAL A 1159 8.91 40.38 -14.02
CA VAL A 1159 9.51 39.96 -12.75
C VAL A 1159 9.62 41.17 -11.85
N ARG A 1160 9.17 41.05 -10.60
CA ARG A 1160 9.31 42.13 -9.61
C ARG A 1160 10.79 42.38 -9.35
N ASP A 1161 11.20 43.64 -9.39
CA ASP A 1161 12.60 44.09 -9.33
C ASP A 1161 13.54 43.57 -10.45
N GLY A 1162 13.02 42.77 -11.39
CA GLY A 1162 13.70 42.28 -12.60
C GLY A 1162 13.22 42.90 -13.94
N GLY A 1163 12.14 43.70 -13.92
CA GLY A 1163 11.63 44.47 -15.06
C GLY A 1163 10.54 43.76 -15.89
N VAL A 1164 10.11 44.42 -16.97
CA VAL A 1164 9.13 43.90 -17.94
C VAL A 1164 9.83 43.55 -19.23
N ARG A 1165 9.68 42.31 -19.68
CA ARG A 1165 10.19 41.82 -20.96
C ARG A 1165 9.05 41.34 -21.84
N LYS A 1166 9.12 41.65 -23.13
CA LYS A 1166 8.13 41.25 -24.12
C LYS A 1166 8.82 40.89 -25.42
N GLY A 1167 8.27 39.94 -26.16
CA GLY A 1167 8.81 39.58 -27.45
C GLY A 1167 7.84 38.76 -28.27
N TRP A 1168 8.18 38.62 -29.54
CA TRP A 1168 7.44 37.79 -30.49
C TRP A 1168 8.22 36.52 -30.74
N LEU A 1169 7.54 35.43 -31.02
CA LEU A 1169 8.10 34.22 -31.55
C LEU A 1169 7.34 33.92 -32.83
N LEU A 1170 8.02 33.99 -33.97
CA LEU A 1170 7.41 33.74 -35.27
C LEU A 1170 8.03 32.47 -35.85
N GLY A 1171 7.21 31.54 -36.31
CA GLY A 1171 7.65 30.28 -36.91
C GLY A 1171 6.87 29.95 -38.18
N VAL A 1172 7.48 29.20 -39.07
CA VAL A 1172 6.80 28.54 -40.18
C VAL A 1172 7.24 27.10 -40.20
N ASP A 1173 6.27 26.21 -40.06
CA ASP A 1173 6.44 24.79 -40.01
C ASP A 1173 5.91 24.11 -41.27
N ARG A 1174 6.53 23.01 -41.66
CA ARG A 1174 6.12 22.12 -42.74
C ARG A 1174 6.02 20.70 -42.20
N ARG A 1175 4.85 20.09 -42.29
CA ARG A 1175 4.70 18.65 -42.14
C ARG A 1175 5.41 17.96 -43.30
N VAL A 1176 6.21 16.95 -43.02
CA VAL A 1176 6.96 16.16 -44.00
C VAL A 1176 6.46 14.72 -43.83
N GLY A 1177 5.50 14.32 -44.65
CA GLY A 1177 4.75 13.07 -44.45
C GLY A 1177 3.64 13.23 -43.39
N GLU A 1178 3.20 12.13 -42.79
CA GLU A 1178 2.12 12.11 -41.78
C GLU A 1178 2.65 12.31 -40.35
N ASN A 1179 3.91 11.94 -40.11
CA ASN A 1179 4.45 11.69 -38.76
C ASN A 1179 5.60 12.64 -38.38
N PHE A 1180 5.87 13.67 -39.17
CA PHE A 1180 7.02 14.56 -38.95
C PHE A 1180 6.70 16.00 -39.37
N LYS A 1181 7.21 16.97 -38.62
CA LYS A 1181 6.98 18.41 -38.78
C LYS A 1181 8.30 19.14 -38.52
N VAL A 1182 8.74 19.94 -39.49
CA VAL A 1182 9.96 20.76 -39.38
C VAL A 1182 9.58 22.22 -39.58
N GLY A 1183 9.99 23.08 -38.68
CA GLY A 1183 9.77 24.51 -38.80
C GLY A 1183 10.95 25.36 -38.42
N VAL A 1184 11.04 26.51 -39.06
CA VAL A 1184 12.05 27.53 -38.77
C VAL A 1184 11.34 28.75 -38.26
N GLY A 1185 11.88 29.36 -37.23
CA GLY A 1185 11.37 30.60 -36.70
C GLY A 1185 12.44 31.52 -36.15
N TYR A 1186 11.99 32.62 -35.58
CA TYR A 1186 12.81 33.58 -34.86
C TYR A 1186 12.10 33.98 -33.57
N ASN A 1187 12.78 33.78 -32.45
CA ASN A 1187 12.40 34.25 -31.13
C ASN A 1187 13.00 35.64 -30.90
N PHE A 1188 12.14 36.64 -30.81
CA PHE A 1188 12.46 38.03 -30.50
C PHE A 1188 12.35 38.33 -28.99
N THR A 1189 12.06 37.35 -28.13
CA THR A 1189 12.05 37.52 -26.67
C THR A 1189 13.49 37.55 -26.13
N GLU A 1190 13.63 37.82 -24.82
CA GLU A 1190 14.93 37.85 -24.11
C GLU A 1190 14.78 37.06 -22.80
N PHE A 1191 13.88 36.07 -22.75
CA PHE A 1191 13.51 35.33 -21.53
C PHE A 1191 12.78 34.00 -21.87
N SER A 1192 12.84 33.03 -20.96
CA SER A 1192 12.13 31.72 -21.07
C SER A 1192 10.65 31.82 -20.66
N ASP A 1193 9.80 30.95 -21.20
CA ASP A 1193 8.41 30.73 -20.74
C ASP A 1193 8.33 29.75 -19.56
N ASP A 1194 9.44 29.12 -19.19
CA ASP A 1194 9.58 28.39 -17.94
C ASP A 1194 9.79 29.36 -16.77
N MET A 1195 8.82 29.39 -15.84
CA MET A 1195 8.84 30.25 -14.66
C MET A 1195 9.88 29.84 -13.61
N THR A 1196 10.55 28.70 -13.83
CA THR A 1196 11.61 28.17 -12.98
C THR A 1196 13.01 28.58 -13.48
N GLU A 1197 13.11 29.06 -14.72
CA GLU A 1197 14.36 29.41 -15.38
C GLU A 1197 14.48 30.92 -15.62
N LEU A 1198 15.22 31.62 -14.75
CA LEU A 1198 15.42 33.07 -14.83
C LEU A 1198 16.64 33.45 -15.71
N LYS A 1199 16.75 32.85 -16.90
CA LYS A 1199 17.79 33.20 -17.89
C LYS A 1199 17.32 34.36 -18.78
N TYR A 1200 18.23 35.27 -19.09
CA TYR A 1200 17.89 36.61 -19.59
C TYR A 1200 18.45 36.98 -20.97
N ASP A 1201 18.77 35.99 -21.81
CA ASP A 1201 19.41 36.19 -23.12
C ASP A 1201 18.83 35.30 -24.25
N GLN A 1202 17.52 35.02 -24.26
CA GLN A 1202 16.90 34.11 -25.24
C GLN A 1202 16.35 34.79 -26.51
N LYS A 1203 17.22 35.27 -27.42
CA LYS A 1203 16.85 35.89 -28.72
C LYS A 1203 17.58 35.27 -29.91
N GLY A 1204 16.87 34.85 -30.96
CA GLY A 1204 17.52 34.36 -32.18
C GLY A 1204 16.65 33.53 -33.10
N PHE A 1205 17.24 33.00 -34.18
CA PHE A 1205 16.56 31.99 -35.00
C PHE A 1205 16.34 30.69 -34.19
N PHE A 1206 15.36 29.89 -34.55
CA PHE A 1206 15.17 28.53 -34.00
C PHE A 1206 14.71 27.58 -35.10
N LEU A 1207 14.97 26.28 -34.94
CA LEU A 1207 14.60 25.22 -35.90
C LEU A 1207 13.88 24.10 -35.15
N ASN A 1208 12.55 24.16 -35.07
CA ASN A 1208 11.77 23.13 -34.41
C ASN A 1208 11.59 21.89 -35.32
N MET A 1209 11.78 20.67 -34.80
CA MET A 1209 11.66 19.42 -35.58
C MET A 1209 10.85 18.35 -34.82
N ALA A 1210 9.53 18.51 -34.73
CA ALA A 1210 8.68 17.55 -34.04
C ALA A 1210 8.31 16.33 -34.90
N GLY A 1211 8.56 15.12 -34.40
CA GLY A 1211 8.02 13.87 -34.95
C GLY A 1211 6.95 13.29 -34.04
N TYR A 1212 5.98 12.57 -34.59
CA TYR A 1212 4.93 11.86 -33.84
C TYR A 1212 4.66 10.55 -34.57
N TYR A 1213 4.73 9.38 -33.91
CA TYR A 1213 4.52 8.08 -34.56
C TYR A 1213 3.36 7.31 -33.93
#